data_AF-A0A6C0E5I7-F1
#
_entry.id   AF-A0A6C0E5I7-F1
#
_cell.length_a   1.000
_cell.length_b   1.000
_cell.length_c   1.000
_cell.angle_alpha   90.00
_cell.angle_beta   90.00
_cell.angle_gamma   90.00
#
_symmetry.space_group_name_H-M   'P 1'
#
loop_
_entity.id
_entity.type
_entity.pdbx_description
1 polymer ?
#
loop_
_entity_poly.entity_id
_entity_poly.type
_entity_poly.pdbx_seq_one_letter_code
_entity_poly.pdbx_strand_id
1 'polypeptide(L)'
;MTEQGESQLMKDTPEELFKEKNNDKPEYTNESNSQRFNNLVKTYFDLKPTEKMNYELEVRFGTINQRNSDIKPFNKNDYDNVIKKFKALGFRAIDESGEYSLRVQTEFINKHTGKYEESNTRVEIYGLDQIQYYCKSNDDLARLERMYSCVKFTKKKQVFVENKGRINPVFFNDFNFKVSLQQEETPNMGLQHFIIQSWKDIKKSFRYLNRVTFVHDDYPVKIDVSIVKTGNRDMKKVYYVADSGVFTNPERYEIEIEVDNNKIGPGYATNTPELLLESLRKAIKFVLGGLQKTNFPVSYYEQSDVVKAYEKVVHTPYFIGPSSVTLQMANVAPVDSNLNVINIRNDYTVTEKADGERNLLFVDSKGKIYLISNSMNVSFTGATTDNKDCFNSILDGELITHNKNKEFINLYAAFDVYFVDNKNVQSFPFITKDAKKSRLVTLKDFIRVLKPKSIIKQSADNLSNKSPITITSKEFYPLDHDSDSIFDACRSILTKIKDGLFEYNTDGLIFTPTLLGVGSDKVGAPRSKSKTWKHSFKWKPPEYNTIDFLVTTIKQKQNNEDVVQNIMHHDSISEYKQIKLRCSYNPSQHGYINPCQYILNDETPKNISDESSKNVIPAQFYPTSPYDVEAGIANILLEKDAQGNNQMITTEGDVFTDNTIVEFSYNKTGEKGWCWIPLRVRYDKTTEMLNGKRNFGNAYHVANDNWKSIHYPITEEMISSGENIPDNDVTEDKYYNNTSREFKTDNLKLFHNLFVKKKLIKSVSSPNDTLIDYACGKAGDLSKWVNSELSFVFGVDIHKDNLENNKNGACVRVLESRMTNKSTPSALFVNGNSSHNIKDGTAMMDDKAILITRAVFGLIKKDENKMDKALLRLYGKGEEGFNISSCQFALHYFFETPDSLKGFMRNVSECTKTGGFFIGTAYDGKFMFNKLDKYKRGDSVQIVQDGVKVWEVTKQYDDTDFPDDSSSIGYKIDVYQDSINKTFSEYLVNFDYMTRVLEMYGFIVLPREEAIKLGLPSGSGSFEELFHTMNKETKNKPSKLKDYGTSHLMRDYEKEISFLNRFFVYKKIRNVDTERVELELEEYRHKQLRMGGLEKEKEKEKEKEKETARKKNSNVKRLGSKLILKRTKDVDVADKDLEEKEKEKEKEKEKEMDVEFVPDVAAKKLTDIEKAVVEPVLENTDALEVVSNVVGVLPIPIKKKRLTLKKRQDGK
;
A
#
# COMPACT_ATOMS: atom_id res chain seq x y z
N MET A 1 7.00 10.69 -59.63
CA MET A 1 8.49 10.72 -59.63
C MET A 1 9.12 9.37 -59.31
N THR A 2 8.45 8.45 -58.61
CA THR A 2 9.05 7.21 -58.09
C THR A 2 9.55 6.20 -59.15
N GLU A 3 8.73 5.81 -60.12
CA GLU A 3 9.08 4.70 -61.04
C GLU A 3 10.36 4.92 -61.88
N GLN A 4 10.62 6.14 -62.33
CA GLN A 4 11.85 6.46 -63.06
C GLN A 4 13.08 6.50 -62.15
N GLY A 5 12.94 6.97 -60.91
CA GLY A 5 14.03 7.00 -59.92
C GLY A 5 14.46 5.61 -59.47
N GLU A 6 13.50 4.73 -59.14
CA GLU A 6 13.77 3.34 -58.75
C GLU A 6 14.47 2.55 -59.88
N SER A 7 14.07 2.79 -61.14
CA SER A 7 14.69 2.17 -62.34
C SER A 7 16.13 2.62 -62.59
N GLN A 8 16.46 3.87 -62.23
CA GLN A 8 17.83 4.41 -62.29
C GLN A 8 18.69 3.81 -61.16
N LEU A 9 18.21 3.91 -59.92
CA LEU A 9 18.93 3.44 -58.73
C LEU A 9 19.26 1.93 -58.80
N MET A 10 18.33 1.13 -59.33
CA MET A 10 18.53 -0.30 -59.57
C MET A 10 19.66 -0.60 -60.57
N LYS A 11 19.88 0.26 -61.58
CA LYS A 11 20.98 0.10 -62.56
C LYS A 11 22.33 0.49 -61.99
N ASP A 12 22.37 1.46 -61.09
CA ASP A 12 23.63 2.04 -60.59
C ASP A 12 24.13 1.34 -59.30
N THR A 13 23.27 0.64 -58.57
CA THR A 13 23.60 -0.12 -57.33
C THR A 13 24.80 -1.08 -57.50
N PRO A 14 25.91 -0.91 -56.74
CA PRO A 14 27.06 -1.82 -56.79
C PRO A 14 26.77 -3.20 -56.19
N GLU A 15 27.30 -4.25 -56.82
CA GLU A 15 27.13 -5.64 -56.36
C GLU A 15 27.85 -5.90 -55.03
N GLU A 16 28.92 -5.15 -54.75
CA GLU A 16 29.67 -5.17 -53.49
C GLU A 16 28.83 -4.81 -52.25
N LEU A 17 27.61 -4.30 -52.39
CA LEU A 17 26.67 -4.05 -51.29
C LEU A 17 25.97 -5.33 -50.79
N PHE A 18 25.85 -6.37 -51.61
CA PHE A 18 25.08 -7.57 -51.26
C PHE A 18 25.95 -8.67 -50.65
N LYS A 19 25.31 -9.75 -50.17
CA LYS A 19 26.02 -10.94 -49.69
C LYS A 19 26.23 -11.91 -50.85
N GLU A 20 27.45 -12.42 -50.98
CA GLU A 20 27.79 -13.49 -51.95
C GLU A 20 26.83 -14.68 -51.78
N LYS A 21 26.12 -15.03 -52.86
CA LYS A 21 25.21 -16.19 -52.89
C LYS A 21 26.00 -17.48 -52.67
N ASN A 22 25.56 -18.31 -51.72
CA ASN A 22 26.22 -19.55 -51.34
C ASN A 22 25.52 -20.75 -51.99
N ASN A 23 26.28 -21.64 -52.66
CA ASN A 23 25.77 -22.94 -53.12
C ASN A 23 26.18 -24.10 -52.18
N ASP A 24 27.17 -23.90 -51.32
CA ASP A 24 27.71 -24.97 -50.48
C ASP A 24 26.78 -25.30 -49.30
N LYS A 25 26.44 -26.58 -49.18
CA LYS A 25 25.83 -27.14 -47.96
C LYS A 25 26.91 -27.23 -46.87
N PRO A 26 26.60 -26.88 -45.60
CA PRO A 26 27.54 -27.10 -44.51
C PRO A 26 27.76 -28.61 -44.30
N GLU A 27 29.02 -29.02 -44.18
CA GLU A 27 29.34 -30.34 -43.64
C GLU A 27 28.92 -30.41 -42.17
N TYR A 28 28.10 -31.40 -41.82
CA TYR A 28 27.72 -31.67 -40.45
C TYR A 28 28.80 -32.48 -39.76
N THR A 29 29.78 -31.80 -39.15
CA THR A 29 30.74 -32.47 -38.26
C THR A 29 30.05 -32.89 -36.97
N ASN A 30 30.37 -34.09 -36.45
CA ASN A 30 29.87 -34.60 -35.17
C ASN A 30 30.52 -33.92 -33.94
N GLU A 31 30.98 -32.66 -34.07
CA GLU A 31 31.65 -31.93 -33.00
C GLU A 31 30.65 -31.30 -32.02
N SER A 32 30.90 -31.47 -30.72
CA SER A 32 30.15 -30.73 -29.69
C SER A 32 30.41 -29.22 -29.77
N ASN A 33 29.46 -28.40 -29.31
CA ASN A 33 29.62 -26.94 -29.26
C ASN A 33 30.89 -26.51 -28.49
N SER A 34 31.29 -27.25 -27.47
CA SER A 34 32.54 -27.00 -26.73
C SER A 34 33.80 -27.25 -27.57
N GLN A 35 33.81 -28.31 -28.39
CA GLN A 35 34.90 -28.54 -29.36
C GLN A 35 34.92 -27.47 -30.44
N ARG A 36 33.75 -27.14 -31.00
CA ARG A 36 33.60 -26.08 -32.01
C ARG A 36 34.06 -24.71 -31.49
N PHE A 37 33.78 -24.38 -30.22
CA PHE A 37 34.26 -23.15 -29.59
C PHE A 37 35.79 -23.15 -29.44
N ASN A 38 36.39 -24.25 -28.96
CA ASN A 38 37.85 -24.39 -28.90
C ASN A 38 38.49 -24.24 -30.29
N ASN A 39 37.93 -24.89 -31.31
CA ASN A 39 38.38 -24.83 -32.70
C ASN A 39 38.28 -23.40 -33.28
N LEU A 40 37.25 -22.64 -32.89
CA LEU A 40 37.04 -21.25 -33.31
C LEU A 40 38.05 -20.30 -32.63
N VAL A 41 38.27 -20.43 -31.31
CA VAL A 41 39.32 -19.64 -30.60
C VAL A 41 40.70 -19.93 -31.18
N LYS A 42 41.03 -21.21 -31.42
CA LYS A 42 42.29 -21.59 -32.06
C LYS A 42 42.42 -21.01 -33.47
N THR A 43 41.38 -21.11 -34.29
CA THR A 43 41.40 -20.57 -35.67
C THR A 43 41.59 -19.04 -35.68
N TYR A 44 40.98 -18.32 -34.75
CA TYR A 44 41.22 -16.87 -34.58
C TYR A 44 42.67 -16.56 -34.16
N PHE A 45 43.26 -17.34 -33.25
CA PHE A 45 44.64 -17.15 -32.82
C PHE A 45 45.64 -17.50 -33.94
N ASP A 46 45.39 -18.58 -34.69
CA ASP A 46 46.19 -19.01 -35.84
C ASP A 46 46.20 -17.97 -36.99
N LEU A 47 45.09 -17.20 -37.14
CA LEU A 47 44.93 -16.15 -38.16
C LEU A 47 45.82 -14.90 -37.94
N LYS A 48 46.46 -14.75 -36.76
CA LYS A 48 47.35 -13.63 -36.41
C LYS A 48 46.78 -12.26 -36.80
N PRO A 49 45.81 -11.71 -36.05
CA PRO A 49 45.26 -10.38 -36.33
C PRO A 49 46.39 -9.34 -36.47
N THR A 50 46.42 -8.67 -37.61
CA THR A 50 47.39 -7.62 -37.97
C THR A 50 46.63 -6.37 -38.40
N GLU A 51 47.28 -5.21 -38.38
CA GLU A 51 46.66 -3.90 -38.68
C GLU A 51 45.92 -3.83 -40.04
N LYS A 52 46.20 -4.75 -40.97
CA LYS A 52 45.56 -4.84 -42.29
C LYS A 52 44.34 -5.78 -42.36
N MET A 53 44.10 -6.61 -41.35
CA MET A 53 43.01 -7.60 -41.31
C MET A 53 42.41 -7.64 -39.90
N ASN A 54 41.38 -6.81 -39.66
CA ASN A 54 40.75 -6.71 -38.35
C ASN A 54 39.76 -7.87 -38.12
N TYR A 55 40.25 -8.96 -37.55
CA TYR A 55 39.43 -10.07 -37.08
C TYR A 55 38.84 -9.78 -35.69
N GLU A 56 37.53 -9.94 -35.58
CA GLU A 56 36.73 -9.75 -34.37
C GLU A 56 36.32 -11.14 -33.85
N LEU A 57 36.84 -11.53 -32.68
CA LEU A 57 36.35 -12.68 -31.92
C LEU A 57 35.48 -12.19 -30.76
N GLU A 58 34.21 -12.60 -30.79
CA GLU A 58 33.17 -12.03 -29.96
C GLU A 58 32.23 -13.07 -29.34
N VAL A 59 31.72 -12.78 -28.14
CA VAL A 59 30.69 -13.54 -27.45
C VAL A 59 29.51 -12.63 -27.14
N ARG A 60 28.36 -12.84 -27.78
CA ARG A 60 27.16 -11.99 -27.62
C ARG A 60 26.06 -12.69 -26.84
N PHE A 61 25.58 -12.05 -25.77
CA PHE A 61 24.44 -12.48 -24.95
C PHE A 61 23.17 -11.71 -25.35
N GLY A 62 22.00 -12.34 -25.23
CA GLY A 62 20.71 -11.69 -25.53
C GLY A 62 20.41 -11.45 -27.03
N THR A 63 21.35 -11.78 -27.93
CA THR A 63 21.23 -11.58 -29.38
C THR A 63 20.78 -12.84 -30.15
N ILE A 64 20.20 -13.83 -29.46
CA ILE A 64 19.66 -15.07 -30.05
C ILE A 64 18.14 -14.93 -30.21
N ASN A 65 17.70 -14.41 -31.36
CA ASN A 65 16.28 -14.41 -31.75
C ASN A 65 15.87 -15.79 -32.30
N GLN A 66 15.68 -16.79 -31.43
CA GLN A 66 15.00 -18.02 -31.81
C GLN A 66 13.49 -17.87 -31.63
N ARG A 67 12.71 -18.15 -32.69
CA ARG A 67 11.24 -18.04 -32.68
C ARG A 67 10.54 -19.06 -31.76
N ASN A 68 11.28 -20.00 -31.17
CA ASN A 68 10.78 -21.14 -30.40
C ASN A 68 11.38 -21.24 -28.98
N SER A 69 11.97 -20.18 -28.41
CA SER A 69 12.64 -20.23 -27.10
C SER A 69 12.01 -19.29 -26.07
N ASP A 70 11.70 -19.79 -24.87
CA ASP A 70 11.18 -19.04 -23.70
C ASP A 70 12.17 -18.04 -23.06
N ILE A 71 13.20 -17.64 -23.82
CA ILE A 71 14.27 -16.77 -23.39
C ILE A 71 13.75 -15.32 -23.34
N LYS A 72 13.62 -14.80 -22.11
CA LYS A 72 13.23 -13.41 -21.85
C LYS A 72 14.36 -12.46 -22.29
N PRO A 73 14.05 -11.30 -22.90
CA PRO A 73 15.01 -10.21 -23.05
C PRO A 73 15.54 -9.75 -21.68
N PHE A 74 16.78 -9.28 -21.63
CA PHE A 74 17.33 -8.67 -20.43
C PHE A 74 16.61 -7.35 -20.10
N ASN A 75 16.53 -7.02 -18.81
CA ASN A 75 15.96 -5.78 -18.27
C ASN A 75 17.04 -4.94 -17.54
N LYS A 76 16.68 -3.71 -17.14
CA LYS A 76 17.59 -2.77 -16.47
C LYS A 76 18.25 -3.35 -15.21
N ASN A 77 17.52 -4.14 -14.41
CA ASN A 77 18.12 -4.80 -13.25
C ASN A 77 19.17 -5.84 -13.65
N ASP A 78 19.01 -6.54 -14.77
CA ASP A 78 19.99 -7.54 -15.25
C ASP A 78 21.28 -6.84 -15.70
N TYR A 79 21.15 -5.73 -16.42
CA TYR A 79 22.22 -4.82 -16.82
C TYR A 79 23.00 -4.31 -15.58
N ASP A 80 22.28 -3.80 -14.56
CA ASP A 80 22.89 -3.28 -13.34
C ASP A 80 23.52 -4.37 -12.47
N ASN A 81 22.93 -5.57 -12.41
CA ASN A 81 23.52 -6.73 -11.71
C ASN A 81 24.83 -7.17 -12.36
N VAL A 82 24.92 -7.14 -13.70
CA VAL A 82 26.14 -7.44 -14.44
C VAL A 82 27.21 -6.36 -14.20
N ILE A 83 26.86 -5.07 -14.24
CA ILE A 83 27.80 -3.98 -13.93
C ILE A 83 28.30 -4.04 -12.47
N LYS A 84 27.39 -4.26 -11.50
CA LYS A 84 27.75 -4.49 -10.10
C LYS A 84 28.71 -5.69 -9.96
N LYS A 85 28.49 -6.76 -10.72
CA LYS A 85 29.38 -7.93 -10.74
C LYS A 85 30.75 -7.62 -11.33
N PHE A 86 30.84 -6.79 -12.38
CA PHE A 86 32.12 -6.37 -12.97
C PHE A 86 32.92 -5.44 -12.05
N LYS A 87 32.30 -4.40 -11.47
CA LYS A 87 32.96 -3.51 -10.51
C LYS A 87 33.46 -4.29 -9.28
N ALA A 88 32.67 -5.25 -8.77
CA ALA A 88 33.07 -6.16 -7.68
C ALA A 88 34.15 -7.20 -8.08
N LEU A 89 34.52 -7.29 -9.36
CA LEU A 89 35.60 -8.14 -9.89
C LEU A 89 36.79 -7.32 -10.41
N GLY A 90 36.87 -6.02 -10.10
CA GLY A 90 38.00 -5.16 -10.48
C GLY A 90 37.98 -4.63 -11.92
N PHE A 91 36.91 -4.86 -12.69
CA PHE A 91 36.76 -4.27 -14.02
C PHE A 91 36.44 -2.77 -13.90
N ARG A 92 37.13 -1.96 -14.71
CA ARG A 92 36.94 -0.51 -14.81
C ARG A 92 36.26 -0.16 -16.12
N ALA A 93 35.30 0.77 -16.09
CA ALA A 93 34.76 1.37 -17.30
C ALA A 93 35.82 2.27 -17.96
N ILE A 94 35.77 2.41 -19.28
CA ILE A 94 36.55 3.42 -20.02
C ILE A 94 35.90 4.81 -19.88
N ASP A 95 34.57 4.83 -19.97
CA ASP A 95 33.70 5.99 -19.79
C ASP A 95 32.44 5.50 -19.08
N GLU A 96 32.01 6.18 -18.01
CA GLU A 96 30.80 5.81 -17.25
C GLU A 96 29.51 6.42 -17.84
N SER A 97 29.62 7.46 -18.68
CA SER A 97 28.50 8.03 -19.43
C SER A 97 28.15 7.20 -20.67
N GLY A 98 29.17 6.60 -21.29
CA GLY A 98 29.05 5.60 -22.36
C GLY A 98 28.89 6.18 -23.76
N GLU A 99 29.39 5.44 -24.76
CA GLU A 99 29.46 5.89 -26.14
C GLU A 99 28.10 5.82 -26.83
N TYR A 100 27.53 6.98 -27.16
CA TYR A 100 26.31 7.10 -27.95
C TYR A 100 26.58 6.87 -29.44
N SER A 101 25.83 5.95 -30.06
CA SER A 101 25.90 5.69 -31.51
C SER A 101 24.52 5.42 -32.13
N LEU A 102 24.29 5.97 -33.34
CA LEU A 102 23.17 5.63 -34.20
C LEU A 102 23.67 4.76 -35.35
N ARG A 103 23.35 3.47 -35.29
CA ARG A 103 23.67 2.47 -36.32
C ARG A 103 22.51 2.40 -37.33
N VAL A 104 22.85 2.52 -38.61
CA VAL A 104 21.88 2.57 -39.71
C VAL A 104 22.22 1.49 -40.74
N GLN A 105 21.23 0.66 -41.08
CA GLN A 105 21.34 -0.38 -42.12
C GLN A 105 20.46 -0.03 -43.31
N THR A 106 21.03 -0.06 -44.51
CA THR A 106 20.38 0.35 -45.76
C THR A 106 19.86 -0.84 -46.57
N GLU A 107 18.86 -0.60 -47.41
CA GLU A 107 18.25 -1.58 -48.31
C GLU A 107 18.28 -1.08 -49.75
N PHE A 108 18.72 -1.95 -50.67
CA PHE A 108 18.89 -1.68 -52.10
C PHE A 108 18.24 -2.78 -52.94
N ILE A 109 17.92 -2.52 -54.21
CA ILE A 109 17.39 -3.54 -55.11
C ILE A 109 18.55 -4.35 -55.70
N ASN A 110 18.59 -5.66 -55.44
CA ASN A 110 19.58 -6.55 -56.05
C ASN A 110 19.20 -6.87 -57.51
N LYS A 111 20.03 -6.36 -58.44
CA LYS A 111 19.98 -6.59 -59.89
C LYS A 111 19.73 -8.06 -60.28
N HIS A 112 20.32 -9.00 -59.54
CA HIS A 112 20.29 -10.44 -59.81
C HIS A 112 19.11 -11.21 -59.21
N THR A 113 18.24 -10.55 -58.45
CA THR A 113 17.05 -11.19 -57.84
C THR A 113 15.77 -10.41 -58.04
N GLY A 114 15.85 -9.14 -58.46
CA GLY A 114 14.72 -8.22 -58.56
C GLY A 114 14.09 -7.90 -57.20
N LYS A 115 14.81 -8.15 -56.10
CA LYS A 115 14.31 -7.99 -54.73
C LYS A 115 15.10 -6.95 -53.98
N TYR A 116 14.40 -6.24 -53.10
CA TYR A 116 15.00 -5.44 -52.06
C TYR A 116 15.77 -6.35 -51.10
N GLU A 117 17.08 -6.10 -50.95
CA GLU A 117 18.01 -6.86 -50.13
C GLU A 117 18.81 -5.91 -49.24
N GLU A 118 19.23 -6.41 -48.07
CA GLU A 118 19.90 -5.61 -47.05
C GLU A 118 21.40 -5.51 -47.31
N SER A 119 21.93 -4.28 -47.22
CA SER A 119 23.35 -3.98 -47.37
C SER A 119 24.22 -4.79 -46.42
N ASN A 120 25.38 -5.24 -46.88
CA ASN A 120 26.45 -5.81 -46.06
C ASN A 120 27.28 -4.75 -45.31
N THR A 121 27.07 -3.47 -45.66
CA THR A 121 27.76 -2.30 -45.14
C THR A 121 26.82 -1.51 -44.23
N ARG A 122 27.25 -1.28 -42.99
CA ARG A 122 26.57 -0.49 -41.95
C ARG A 122 27.15 0.93 -41.93
N VAL A 123 26.30 1.92 -41.69
CA VAL A 123 26.71 3.30 -41.37
C VAL A 123 26.52 3.55 -39.88
N GLU A 124 27.47 4.20 -39.23
CA GLU A 124 27.47 4.44 -37.78
C GLU A 124 27.78 5.92 -37.53
N ILE A 125 26.87 6.63 -36.86
CA ILE A 125 27.06 8.02 -36.44
C ILE A 125 27.32 8.02 -34.93
N TYR A 126 28.49 8.51 -34.53
CA TYR A 126 28.95 8.54 -33.14
C TYR A 126 28.78 9.93 -32.51
N GLY A 127 28.52 9.97 -31.21
CA GLY A 127 28.37 11.20 -30.43
C GLY A 127 26.93 11.74 -30.39
N LEU A 128 26.49 12.16 -29.20
CA LEU A 128 25.09 12.54 -28.97
C LEU A 128 24.67 13.78 -29.78
N ASP A 129 25.55 14.79 -29.88
CA ASP A 129 25.27 16.03 -30.61
C ASP A 129 25.16 15.81 -32.12
N GLN A 130 25.97 14.88 -32.66
CA GLN A 130 25.98 14.51 -34.08
C GLN A 130 24.72 13.70 -34.42
N ILE A 131 24.27 12.83 -33.51
CA ILE A 131 22.98 12.13 -33.61
C ILE A 131 21.81 13.13 -33.51
N GLN A 132 21.88 14.11 -32.60
CA GLN A 132 20.89 15.19 -32.52
C GLN A 132 20.86 16.04 -33.80
N TYR A 133 22.02 16.40 -34.37
CA TYR A 133 22.10 17.10 -35.65
C TYR A 133 21.45 16.28 -36.76
N TYR A 134 21.78 14.97 -36.86
CA TYR A 134 21.18 14.07 -37.83
C TYR A 134 19.65 14.09 -37.72
N CYS A 135 19.11 13.94 -36.50
CA CYS A 135 17.67 13.96 -36.25
C CYS A 135 17.02 15.32 -36.59
N LYS A 136 17.64 16.44 -36.23
CA LYS A 136 17.18 17.81 -36.56
C LYS A 136 17.21 18.07 -38.08
N SER A 137 18.17 17.48 -38.80
CA SER A 137 18.27 17.55 -40.27
C SER A 137 17.38 16.54 -41.01
N ASN A 138 16.84 15.55 -40.29
CA ASN A 138 16.24 14.29 -40.76
C ASN A 138 17.06 13.38 -41.70
N ASP A 139 18.04 13.89 -42.46
CA ASP A 139 18.70 13.09 -43.52
C ASP A 139 20.10 13.58 -44.00
N ASP A 140 20.74 14.54 -43.33
CA ASP A 140 21.95 15.23 -43.83
C ASP A 140 23.28 14.50 -43.51
N LEU A 141 23.37 13.21 -43.86
CA LEU A 141 24.60 12.41 -43.70
C LEU A 141 25.79 13.01 -44.46
N ALA A 142 25.53 13.54 -45.66
CA ALA A 142 26.55 14.11 -46.54
C ALA A 142 27.24 15.36 -45.99
N ARG A 143 26.69 16.02 -44.95
CA ARG A 143 27.36 17.11 -44.25
C ARG A 143 28.07 16.64 -42.98
N LEU A 144 27.53 15.65 -42.27
CA LEU A 144 28.20 15.05 -41.12
C LEU A 144 29.54 14.43 -41.49
N GLU A 145 29.60 13.65 -42.57
CA GLU A 145 30.85 13.02 -43.04
C GLU A 145 31.92 14.05 -43.46
N ARG A 146 31.52 15.14 -44.12
CA ARG A 146 32.44 16.24 -44.49
C ARG A 146 32.85 17.17 -43.34
N MET A 147 32.14 17.17 -42.22
CA MET A 147 32.42 18.07 -41.08
C MET A 147 33.07 17.38 -39.88
N TYR A 148 32.89 16.07 -39.71
CA TYR A 148 33.28 15.36 -38.49
C TYR A 148 33.73 13.92 -38.79
N SER A 149 34.77 13.45 -38.11
CA SER A 149 35.20 12.04 -38.07
C SER A 149 34.22 11.11 -37.32
N CYS A 150 32.96 11.53 -37.15
CA CYS A 150 31.92 10.82 -36.40
C CYS A 150 31.15 9.77 -37.23
N VAL A 151 31.34 9.74 -38.56
CA VAL A 151 30.68 8.78 -39.46
C VAL A 151 31.65 7.65 -39.80
N LYS A 152 31.35 6.43 -39.36
CA LYS A 152 32.10 5.21 -39.72
C LYS A 152 31.27 4.35 -40.68
N PHE A 153 31.89 3.90 -41.76
CA PHE A 153 31.35 2.86 -42.64
C PHE A 153 32.01 1.52 -42.31
N THR A 154 31.21 0.51 -41.94
CA THR A 154 31.71 -0.78 -41.46
C THR A 154 31.08 -1.92 -42.27
N LYS A 155 31.89 -2.70 -42.98
CA LYS A 155 31.45 -3.90 -43.72
C LYS A 155 31.92 -5.14 -42.98
N LYS A 156 30.97 -5.97 -42.52
CA LYS A 156 31.24 -7.19 -41.76
C LYS A 156 31.16 -8.42 -42.68
N LYS A 157 32.27 -9.14 -42.82
CA LYS A 157 32.38 -10.40 -43.57
C LYS A 157 32.42 -11.60 -42.62
N GLN A 158 31.88 -12.73 -43.09
CA GLN A 158 32.08 -14.03 -42.44
C GLN A 158 33.46 -14.56 -42.85
N VAL A 159 34.27 -14.97 -41.88
CA VAL A 159 35.64 -15.44 -42.15
C VAL A 159 35.61 -16.76 -42.95
N PHE A 160 36.41 -16.82 -44.01
CA PHE A 160 36.71 -18.03 -44.77
C PHE A 160 38.13 -18.47 -44.44
N VAL A 161 38.34 -19.78 -44.26
CA VAL A 161 39.67 -20.36 -44.03
C VAL A 161 39.90 -21.47 -45.04
N GLU A 162 41.05 -21.41 -45.72
CA GLU A 162 41.46 -22.41 -46.71
C GLU A 162 41.46 -23.81 -46.09
N ASN A 163 40.91 -24.80 -46.81
CA ASN A 163 40.65 -26.16 -46.33
C ASN A 163 39.67 -26.32 -45.13
N LYS A 164 39.01 -25.25 -44.66
CA LYS A 164 37.93 -25.30 -43.63
C LYS A 164 36.61 -24.64 -44.06
N GLY A 165 36.59 -23.87 -45.14
CA GLY A 165 35.40 -23.17 -45.63
C GLY A 165 35.02 -21.92 -44.82
N ARG A 166 33.75 -21.50 -44.90
CA ARG A 166 33.21 -20.37 -44.12
C ARG A 166 32.99 -20.78 -42.65
N ILE A 167 33.62 -20.06 -41.72
CA ILE A 167 33.54 -20.32 -40.28
C ILE A 167 32.15 -19.93 -39.76
N ASN A 168 31.37 -20.91 -39.31
CA ASN A 168 30.01 -20.69 -38.80
C ASN A 168 29.99 -20.45 -37.28
N PRO A 169 29.19 -19.49 -36.77
CA PRO A 169 29.05 -19.23 -35.34
C PRO A 169 28.67 -20.47 -34.50
N VAL A 170 29.06 -20.45 -33.24
CA VAL A 170 28.74 -21.49 -32.25
C VAL A 170 27.66 -20.96 -31.31
N PHE A 171 26.57 -21.71 -31.13
CA PHE A 171 25.41 -21.29 -30.36
C PHE A 171 25.25 -22.12 -29.08
N PHE A 172 25.39 -21.48 -27.92
CA PHE A 172 25.12 -22.06 -26.61
C PHE A 172 23.71 -21.66 -26.18
N ASN A 173 22.71 -22.28 -26.81
CA ASN A 173 21.29 -22.04 -26.55
C ASN A 173 20.91 -22.29 -25.07
N ASP A 174 21.61 -23.24 -24.45
CA ASP A 174 21.52 -23.63 -23.05
C ASP A 174 22.00 -22.52 -22.08
N PHE A 175 22.78 -21.55 -22.54
CA PHE A 175 23.26 -20.39 -21.78
C PHE A 175 22.94 -19.03 -22.44
N ASN A 176 22.10 -19.00 -23.49
CA ASN A 176 21.70 -17.80 -24.24
C ASN A 176 22.89 -16.91 -24.72
N PHE A 177 23.96 -17.53 -25.24
CA PHE A 177 25.03 -16.80 -25.91
C PHE A 177 25.51 -17.48 -27.18
N LYS A 178 26.06 -16.68 -28.11
CA LYS A 178 26.71 -17.16 -29.33
C LYS A 178 28.14 -16.63 -29.40
N VAL A 179 29.02 -17.42 -29.99
CA VAL A 179 30.40 -17.03 -30.30
C VAL A 179 30.51 -16.85 -31.81
N SER A 180 30.96 -15.68 -32.26
CA SER A 180 31.23 -15.39 -33.67
C SER A 180 32.71 -15.11 -33.89
N LEU A 181 33.19 -15.45 -35.08
CA LEU A 181 34.44 -14.93 -35.65
C LEU A 181 34.06 -14.19 -36.93
N GLN A 182 34.33 -12.89 -36.97
CA GLN A 182 34.01 -12.00 -38.09
C GLN A 182 35.26 -11.24 -38.55
N GLN A 183 35.19 -10.67 -39.75
CA GLN A 183 36.18 -9.73 -40.26
C GLN A 183 35.50 -8.38 -40.50
N GLU A 184 36.03 -7.31 -39.90
CA GLU A 184 35.64 -5.94 -40.25
C GLU A 184 36.55 -5.41 -41.34
N GLU A 185 35.97 -4.76 -42.35
CA GLU A 185 36.69 -3.92 -43.31
C GLU A 185 35.99 -2.57 -43.45
N THR A 186 36.78 -1.51 -43.62
CA THR A 186 36.27 -0.22 -44.09
C THR A 186 36.01 -0.34 -45.60
N PRO A 187 34.82 -0.02 -46.11
CA PRO A 187 34.54 -0.06 -47.55
C PRO A 187 35.45 0.87 -48.37
N ASN A 188 35.63 0.56 -49.65
CA ASN A 188 36.30 1.50 -50.55
C ASN A 188 35.50 2.82 -50.68
N MET A 189 36.20 3.92 -51.00
CA MET A 189 35.61 5.26 -51.08
C MET A 189 34.45 5.36 -52.09
N GLY A 190 34.47 4.56 -53.16
CA GLY A 190 33.38 4.52 -54.14
C GLY A 190 32.07 4.02 -53.54
N LEU A 191 32.13 2.93 -52.75
CA LEU A 191 30.98 2.36 -52.06
C LEU A 191 30.42 3.31 -50.99
N GLN A 192 31.30 3.99 -50.23
CA GLN A 192 30.90 5.02 -49.26
C GLN A 192 30.19 6.18 -49.96
N HIS A 193 30.78 6.71 -51.03
CA HIS A 193 30.20 7.82 -51.79
C HIS A 193 28.85 7.46 -52.44
N PHE A 194 28.70 6.24 -52.97
CA PHE A 194 27.43 5.75 -53.50
C PHE A 194 26.32 5.67 -52.42
N ILE A 195 26.65 5.19 -51.21
CA ILE A 195 25.70 5.14 -50.08
C ILE A 195 25.30 6.56 -49.66
N ILE A 196 26.23 7.52 -49.64
CA ILE A 196 25.96 8.93 -49.30
C ILE A 196 25.10 9.62 -50.38
N GLN A 197 25.38 9.41 -51.67
CA GLN A 197 24.59 9.95 -52.77
C GLN A 197 23.17 9.39 -52.78
N SER A 198 23.04 8.07 -52.62
CA SER A 198 21.75 7.35 -52.63
C SER A 198 20.94 7.53 -51.35
N TRP A 199 21.46 8.25 -50.34
CA TRP A 199 20.97 8.20 -48.97
C TRP A 199 19.48 8.56 -48.83
N LYS A 200 18.99 9.52 -49.62
CA LYS A 200 17.59 9.98 -49.52
C LYS A 200 16.58 8.98 -50.08
N ASP A 201 16.95 8.34 -51.19
CA ASP A 201 16.06 7.49 -51.99
C ASP A 201 16.01 6.03 -51.51
N ILE A 202 16.79 5.68 -50.47
CA ILE A 202 16.84 4.34 -49.89
C ILE A 202 16.14 4.24 -48.53
N LYS A 203 15.52 3.07 -48.32
CA LYS A 203 14.93 2.69 -47.04
C LYS A 203 16.01 2.25 -46.07
N LYS A 204 15.82 2.60 -44.80
CA LYS A 204 16.78 2.47 -43.71
C LYS A 204 16.13 1.76 -42.53
N SER A 205 16.90 1.01 -41.75
CA SER A 205 16.54 0.63 -40.39
C SER A 205 17.49 1.28 -39.39
N PHE A 206 16.95 1.73 -38.27
CA PHE A 206 17.67 2.51 -37.27
C PHE A 206 17.78 1.74 -35.95
N ARG A 207 18.98 1.76 -35.37
CA ARG A 207 19.30 1.20 -34.06
C ARG A 207 20.15 2.19 -33.29
N TYR A 208 19.60 2.75 -32.22
CA TYR A 208 20.29 3.65 -31.31
C TYR A 208 20.90 2.86 -30.16
N LEU A 209 22.12 3.21 -29.75
CA LEU A 209 22.83 2.58 -28.64
C LEU A 209 23.50 3.63 -27.74
N ASN A 210 23.59 3.32 -26.46
CA ASN A 210 24.67 3.78 -25.58
C ASN A 210 25.47 2.52 -25.16
N ARG A 211 26.81 2.58 -25.23
CA ARG A 211 27.72 1.48 -24.92
C ARG A 211 28.69 1.86 -23.80
N VAL A 212 28.60 1.18 -22.66
CA VAL A 212 29.60 1.27 -21.59
C VAL A 212 30.58 0.11 -21.73
N THR A 213 31.83 0.40 -22.09
CA THR A 213 32.90 -0.60 -22.24
C THR A 213 33.69 -0.77 -20.95
N PHE A 214 33.74 -2.00 -20.44
CA PHE A 214 34.55 -2.41 -19.30
C PHE A 214 35.82 -3.13 -19.73
N VAL A 215 36.93 -2.83 -19.06
CA VAL A 215 38.22 -3.48 -19.23
C VAL A 215 38.79 -3.94 -17.89
N HIS A 216 39.67 -4.94 -17.94
CA HIS A 216 40.47 -5.40 -16.82
C HIS A 216 41.92 -5.56 -17.29
N ASP A 217 42.88 -5.50 -16.39
CA ASP A 217 44.29 -5.55 -16.78
C ASP A 217 44.74 -7.01 -17.05
N ASP A 218 44.42 -7.96 -16.15
CA ASP A 218 44.70 -9.40 -16.31
C ASP A 218 43.95 -10.12 -17.45
N TYR A 219 42.82 -9.59 -17.93
CA TYR A 219 41.99 -10.26 -18.94
C TYR A 219 42.10 -9.55 -20.31
N PRO A 220 42.41 -10.26 -21.41
CA PRO A 220 42.56 -9.70 -22.75
C PRO A 220 41.22 -9.49 -23.46
N VAL A 221 40.23 -8.91 -22.76
CA VAL A 221 38.87 -8.71 -23.28
C VAL A 221 38.34 -7.33 -22.93
N LYS A 222 37.50 -6.80 -23.83
CA LYS A 222 36.58 -5.69 -23.60
C LYS A 222 35.19 -6.30 -23.35
N ILE A 223 34.44 -5.76 -22.40
CA ILE A 223 33.06 -6.18 -22.16
C ILE A 223 32.14 -4.98 -22.32
N ASP A 224 31.38 -4.97 -23.40
CA ASP A 224 30.47 -3.91 -23.79
C ASP A 224 29.07 -4.19 -23.26
N VAL A 225 28.62 -3.38 -22.31
CA VAL A 225 27.28 -3.42 -21.76
C VAL A 225 26.49 -2.30 -22.45
N SER A 226 25.60 -2.68 -23.37
CA SER A 226 24.92 -1.73 -24.27
C SER A 226 23.43 -1.59 -23.94
N ILE A 227 22.96 -0.35 -23.79
CA ILE A 227 21.54 0.02 -23.84
C ILE A 227 21.17 0.23 -25.31
N VAL A 228 20.09 -0.37 -25.77
CA VAL A 228 19.72 -0.44 -27.19
C VAL A 228 18.24 -0.10 -27.40
N LYS A 229 17.96 0.78 -28.35
CA LYS A 229 16.61 0.98 -28.91
C LYS A 229 16.63 0.71 -30.42
N THR A 230 15.58 0.07 -30.93
CA THR A 230 15.44 -0.27 -32.36
C THR A 230 14.18 0.35 -32.94
N GLY A 231 14.16 0.54 -34.26
CA GLY A 231 12.91 0.76 -34.99
C GLY A 231 11.88 -0.36 -34.78
N ASN A 232 10.65 -0.13 -35.25
CA ASN A 232 9.48 -0.97 -34.99
C ASN A 232 9.67 -2.48 -35.25
N ARG A 233 8.94 -3.30 -34.46
CA ARG A 233 9.20 -4.72 -34.17
C ARG A 233 9.34 -5.66 -35.38
N ASP A 234 8.76 -5.32 -36.52
CA ASP A 234 8.85 -6.07 -37.79
C ASP A 234 10.04 -5.65 -38.68
N MET A 235 10.89 -4.74 -38.21
CA MET A 235 11.88 -4.00 -39.00
C MET A 235 11.27 -3.34 -40.25
N LYS A 236 10.15 -2.62 -40.09
CA LYS A 236 9.62 -1.74 -41.14
C LYS A 236 10.68 -0.70 -41.50
N LYS A 237 11.32 -0.86 -42.66
CA LYS A 237 12.35 0.05 -43.15
C LYS A 237 11.69 1.33 -43.68
N VAL A 238 12.23 2.47 -43.27
CA VAL A 238 11.65 3.81 -43.48
C VAL A 238 12.69 4.73 -44.11
N TYR A 239 12.24 5.82 -44.72
CA TYR A 239 13.16 6.79 -45.34
C TYR A 239 13.80 7.70 -44.29
N TYR A 240 13.03 8.20 -43.32
CA TYR A 240 13.50 9.14 -42.29
C TYR A 240 13.57 8.52 -40.90
N VAL A 241 14.40 9.10 -40.02
CA VAL A 241 14.59 8.59 -38.65
C VAL A 241 13.35 8.80 -37.78
N ALA A 242 12.58 9.87 -37.99
CA ALA A 242 11.35 10.15 -37.28
C ALA A 242 10.30 9.03 -37.39
N ASP A 243 10.11 8.47 -38.59
CA ASP A 243 9.12 7.41 -38.88
C ASP A 243 9.48 6.05 -38.25
N SER A 244 10.71 5.87 -37.78
CA SER A 244 11.23 4.56 -37.36
C SER A 244 10.69 4.07 -36.02
N GLY A 245 10.28 5.00 -35.14
CA GLY A 245 9.99 4.72 -33.73
C GLY A 245 11.23 4.41 -32.87
N VAL A 246 12.45 4.63 -33.36
CA VAL A 246 13.69 4.21 -32.67
C VAL A 246 13.87 4.85 -31.28
N PHE A 247 13.37 6.06 -31.05
CA PHE A 247 13.50 6.74 -29.75
C PHE A 247 12.36 6.46 -28.78
N THR A 248 11.17 6.10 -29.29
CA THR A 248 9.96 5.82 -28.51
C THR A 248 9.79 4.34 -28.16
N ASN A 249 10.47 3.42 -28.85
CA ASN A 249 10.42 2.00 -28.54
C ASN A 249 11.11 1.66 -27.20
N PRO A 250 10.66 0.59 -26.49
CA PRO A 250 11.27 0.16 -25.24
C PRO A 250 12.75 -0.22 -25.38
N GLU A 251 13.50 0.04 -24.32
CA GLU A 251 14.91 -0.33 -24.22
C GLU A 251 15.10 -1.85 -24.15
N ARG A 252 16.23 -2.28 -24.70
CA ARG A 252 16.78 -3.61 -24.56
C ARG A 252 18.23 -3.48 -24.10
N TYR A 253 18.70 -4.49 -23.38
CA TYR A 253 20.06 -4.52 -22.87
C TYR A 253 20.78 -5.69 -23.53
N GLU A 254 21.97 -5.44 -24.07
CA GLU A 254 22.82 -6.41 -24.76
C GLU A 254 24.21 -6.39 -24.14
N ILE A 255 24.87 -7.56 -24.10
CA ILE A 255 26.20 -7.71 -23.50
C ILE A 255 27.07 -8.44 -24.52
N GLU A 256 28.21 -7.85 -24.87
CA GLU A 256 29.15 -8.39 -25.85
C GLU A 256 30.55 -8.45 -25.20
N ILE A 257 31.23 -9.60 -25.30
CA ILE A 257 32.64 -9.75 -24.92
C ILE A 257 33.45 -9.78 -26.21
N GLU A 258 34.36 -8.83 -26.42
CA GLU A 258 35.30 -8.78 -27.54
C GLU A 258 36.71 -9.11 -27.05
N VAL A 259 37.49 -9.88 -27.82
CA VAL A 259 38.92 -10.08 -27.51
C VAL A 259 39.72 -8.83 -27.90
N ASP A 260 40.51 -8.31 -26.97
CA ASP A 260 41.37 -7.16 -27.26
C ASP A 260 42.62 -7.63 -28.02
N ASN A 261 42.63 -7.44 -29.34
CA ASN A 261 43.75 -7.74 -30.24
C ASN A 261 45.10 -7.18 -29.73
N ASN A 262 45.08 -6.10 -28.93
CA ASN A 262 46.28 -5.47 -28.36
C ASN A 262 46.85 -6.17 -27.11
N LYS A 263 46.18 -7.19 -26.55
CA LYS A 263 46.57 -7.88 -25.31
C LYS A 263 46.91 -9.36 -25.50
N ILE A 264 47.06 -9.82 -26.74
CA ILE A 264 47.28 -11.23 -27.09
C ILE A 264 48.57 -11.42 -27.91
N GLY A 265 49.17 -12.61 -27.79
CA GLY A 265 50.35 -12.99 -28.58
C GLY A 265 51.70 -12.82 -27.85
N PRO A 266 52.83 -12.89 -28.58
CA PRO A 266 54.17 -12.87 -27.99
C PRO A 266 54.45 -11.57 -27.23
N GLY A 267 54.82 -11.69 -25.95
CA GLY A 267 55.08 -10.56 -25.05
C GLY A 267 53.96 -10.28 -24.04
N TYR A 268 52.74 -10.76 -24.30
CA TYR A 268 51.60 -10.65 -23.37
C TYR A 268 51.40 -11.92 -22.55
N ALA A 269 50.68 -11.80 -21.42
CA ALA A 269 50.33 -12.93 -20.56
C ALA A 269 49.43 -13.96 -21.26
N THR A 270 48.63 -13.54 -22.24
CA THR A 270 47.83 -14.44 -23.09
C THR A 270 48.54 -14.70 -24.42
N ASN A 271 49.48 -15.64 -24.41
CA ASN A 271 50.34 -15.97 -25.55
C ASN A 271 50.01 -17.31 -26.24
N THR A 272 48.91 -17.97 -25.85
CA THR A 272 48.44 -19.25 -26.42
C THR A 272 46.91 -19.28 -26.59
N PRO A 273 46.37 -20.09 -27.53
CA PRO A 273 44.93 -20.31 -27.67
C PRO A 273 44.25 -20.80 -26.38
N GLU A 274 44.96 -21.62 -25.59
CA GLU A 274 44.45 -22.24 -24.37
C GLU A 274 44.25 -21.20 -23.26
N LEU A 275 45.19 -20.27 -23.07
CA LEU A 275 45.05 -19.17 -22.10
C LEU A 275 43.97 -18.16 -22.52
N LEU A 276 43.81 -17.92 -23.83
CA LEU A 276 42.73 -17.08 -24.36
C LEU A 276 41.36 -17.73 -24.13
N LEU A 277 41.25 -19.04 -24.40
CA LEU A 277 40.05 -19.83 -24.14
C LEU A 277 39.68 -19.86 -22.64
N GLU A 278 40.66 -19.98 -21.74
CA GLU A 278 40.42 -19.90 -20.30
C GLU A 278 39.90 -18.52 -19.89
N SER A 279 40.52 -17.45 -20.42
CA SER A 279 40.14 -16.07 -20.15
C SER A 279 38.72 -15.75 -20.64
N LEU A 280 38.38 -16.17 -21.86
CA LEU A 280 37.02 -16.05 -22.40
C LEU A 280 36.00 -16.82 -21.56
N ARG A 281 36.33 -18.05 -21.12
CA ARG A 281 35.45 -18.86 -20.25
C ARG A 281 35.23 -18.20 -18.88
N LYS A 282 36.25 -17.54 -18.31
CA LYS A 282 36.10 -16.73 -17.08
C LYS A 282 35.19 -15.52 -17.29
N ALA A 283 35.40 -14.75 -18.37
CA ALA A 283 34.56 -13.60 -18.71
C ALA A 283 33.08 -14.00 -18.95
N ILE A 284 32.84 -15.09 -19.70
CA ILE A 284 31.51 -15.68 -19.89
C ILE A 284 30.87 -16.04 -18.53
N LYS A 285 31.63 -16.66 -17.62
CA LYS A 285 31.15 -16.98 -16.27
C LYS A 285 30.78 -15.72 -15.47
N PHE A 286 31.52 -14.62 -15.62
CA PHE A 286 31.22 -13.36 -14.94
C PHE A 286 29.91 -12.72 -15.45
N VAL A 287 29.69 -12.70 -16.77
CA VAL A 287 28.40 -12.26 -17.37
C VAL A 287 27.24 -13.11 -16.84
N LEU A 288 27.33 -14.44 -17.00
CA LEU A 288 26.29 -15.37 -16.56
C LEU A 288 26.04 -15.29 -15.06
N GLY A 289 27.08 -15.02 -14.26
CA GLY A 289 26.95 -14.89 -12.81
C GLY A 289 26.25 -13.61 -12.37
N GLY A 290 26.39 -12.51 -13.12
CA GLY A 290 25.57 -11.31 -12.95
C GLY A 290 24.11 -11.56 -13.34
N LEU A 291 23.88 -12.13 -14.52
CA LEU A 291 22.53 -12.43 -15.05
C LEU A 291 21.74 -13.42 -14.18
N GLN A 292 22.39 -14.43 -13.59
CA GLN A 292 21.76 -15.46 -12.76
C GLN A 292 21.87 -15.21 -11.24
N LYS A 293 22.39 -14.03 -10.82
CA LYS A 293 22.67 -13.67 -9.42
C LYS A 293 23.49 -14.72 -8.64
N THR A 294 24.41 -15.45 -9.28
CA THR A 294 25.18 -16.53 -8.61
C THR A 294 26.63 -16.63 -9.09
N ASN A 295 27.53 -17.10 -8.21
CA ASN A 295 28.89 -17.47 -8.57
C ASN A 295 28.96 -18.84 -9.30
N PHE A 296 27.83 -19.53 -9.44
CA PHE A 296 27.71 -20.89 -9.99
C PHE A 296 26.59 -20.97 -11.06
N PRO A 297 26.72 -20.24 -12.18
CA PRO A 297 25.68 -20.24 -13.21
C PRO A 297 25.50 -21.63 -13.82
N VAL A 298 24.24 -21.97 -14.11
CA VAL A 298 23.80 -23.24 -14.69
C VAL A 298 22.95 -22.99 -15.94
N SER A 299 22.75 -24.02 -16.77
CA SER A 299 22.01 -23.85 -18.02
C SER A 299 20.52 -23.55 -17.76
N TYR A 300 19.89 -22.84 -18.69
CA TYR A 300 18.44 -22.60 -18.66
C TYR A 300 17.64 -23.92 -18.74
N TYR A 301 18.22 -24.98 -19.32
CA TYR A 301 17.65 -26.32 -19.27
C TYR A 301 17.69 -26.91 -17.85
N GLU A 302 18.79 -26.77 -17.10
CA GLU A 302 18.84 -27.19 -15.70
C GLU A 302 17.86 -26.38 -14.84
N GLN A 303 17.74 -25.06 -15.06
CA GLN A 303 16.72 -24.24 -14.38
C GLN A 303 15.29 -24.71 -14.69
N SER A 304 14.99 -25.03 -15.95
CA SER A 304 13.69 -25.57 -16.37
C SER A 304 13.37 -26.91 -15.70
N ASP A 305 14.35 -27.81 -15.61
CA ASP A 305 14.19 -29.10 -14.96
C ASP A 305 14.06 -28.99 -13.43
N VAL A 306 14.69 -28.00 -12.80
CA VAL A 306 14.48 -27.66 -11.39
C VAL A 306 13.06 -27.16 -11.14
N VAL A 307 12.51 -26.30 -12.01
CA VAL A 307 11.10 -25.87 -11.90
C VAL A 307 10.14 -27.06 -12.04
N LYS A 308 10.38 -27.99 -12.98
CA LYS A 308 9.58 -29.23 -13.11
C LYS A 308 9.71 -30.14 -11.89
N ALA A 309 10.90 -30.24 -11.30
CA ALA A 309 11.13 -31.03 -10.10
C ALA A 309 10.41 -30.43 -8.88
N TYR A 310 10.45 -29.11 -8.72
CA TYR A 310 9.66 -28.37 -7.73
C TYR A 310 8.15 -28.59 -7.95
N GLU A 311 7.66 -28.42 -9.19
CA GLU A 311 6.25 -28.63 -9.54
C GLU A 311 5.79 -30.07 -9.25
N LYS A 312 6.66 -31.06 -9.44
CA LYS A 312 6.36 -32.46 -9.09
C LYS A 312 6.17 -32.68 -7.58
N VAL A 313 6.94 -31.98 -6.73
CA VAL A 313 6.84 -32.06 -5.26
C VAL A 313 5.63 -31.27 -4.74
N VAL A 314 5.35 -30.13 -5.37
CA VAL A 314 4.43 -29.10 -4.85
C VAL A 314 3.04 -29.13 -5.51
N HIS A 315 2.93 -29.77 -6.67
CA HIS A 315 1.74 -29.85 -7.53
C HIS A 315 1.23 -28.49 -8.05
N THR A 316 2.13 -27.51 -8.19
CA THR A 316 1.87 -26.25 -8.90
C THR A 316 3.18 -25.60 -9.39
N PRO A 317 3.18 -24.92 -10.55
CA PRO A 317 4.35 -24.19 -11.06
C PRO A 317 4.51 -22.79 -10.43
N TYR A 318 3.69 -22.44 -9.44
CA TYR A 318 3.71 -21.13 -8.77
C TYR A 318 4.45 -21.16 -7.43
N PHE A 319 4.98 -20.01 -7.03
CA PHE A 319 5.60 -19.80 -5.72
C PHE A 319 4.61 -20.05 -4.58
N ILE A 320 5.04 -20.82 -3.56
CA ILE A 320 4.15 -21.25 -2.46
C ILE A 320 4.31 -20.50 -1.14
N GLY A 321 5.36 -19.71 -0.94
CA GLY A 321 5.48 -18.87 0.24
C GLY A 321 4.37 -17.80 0.27
N PRO A 322 3.50 -17.76 1.29
CA PRO A 322 2.43 -16.77 1.37
C PRO A 322 2.98 -15.40 1.81
N SER A 323 2.30 -14.32 1.44
CA SER A 323 2.61 -12.95 1.89
C SER A 323 1.96 -12.65 3.24
N SER A 324 2.69 -11.94 4.11
CA SER A 324 2.19 -11.40 5.38
C SER A 324 1.47 -10.06 5.20
N VAL A 325 0.50 -9.77 6.06
CA VAL A 325 -0.29 -8.52 6.10
C VAL A 325 0.42 -7.47 6.96
N THR A 326 0.27 -6.17 6.66
CA THR A 326 0.82 -5.09 7.51
C THR A 326 0.07 -5.06 8.86
N LEU A 327 0.78 -5.16 9.99
CA LEU A 327 0.20 -5.15 11.34
C LEU A 327 -0.54 -3.82 11.62
N GLN A 328 -1.82 -3.90 12.00
CA GLN A 328 -2.67 -2.74 12.30
C GLN A 328 -2.90 -2.57 13.81
N MET A 329 -3.29 -1.37 14.26
CA MET A 329 -3.53 -1.06 15.68
C MET A 329 -4.50 -2.07 16.36
N ALA A 330 -5.56 -2.46 15.65
CA ALA A 330 -6.53 -3.46 16.11
C ALA A 330 -5.96 -4.89 16.31
N ASN A 331 -4.75 -5.17 15.81
CA ASN A 331 -4.06 -6.44 16.04
C ASN A 331 -3.18 -6.43 17.33
N VAL A 332 -2.90 -5.25 17.91
CA VAL A 332 -2.05 -5.08 19.10
C VAL A 332 -2.81 -4.55 20.34
N ALA A 333 -3.98 -3.96 20.13
CA ALA A 333 -4.91 -3.50 21.16
C ALA A 333 -5.26 -4.59 22.20
N PRO A 334 -5.79 -4.24 23.38
CA PRO A 334 -6.35 -5.19 24.33
C PRO A 334 -7.38 -6.13 23.70
N VAL A 335 -7.50 -7.36 24.22
CA VAL A 335 -8.40 -8.38 23.68
C VAL A 335 -9.83 -8.16 24.22
N ASP A 336 -10.63 -7.38 23.50
CA ASP A 336 -12.07 -7.31 23.74
C ASP A 336 -12.75 -8.63 23.32
N SER A 337 -13.27 -9.37 24.30
CA SER A 337 -14.03 -10.61 24.09
C SER A 337 -15.24 -10.50 23.15
N ASN A 338 -15.77 -9.28 22.96
CA ASN A 338 -16.88 -9.03 22.03
C ASN A 338 -16.40 -8.92 20.57
N LEU A 339 -15.10 -8.71 20.30
CA LEU A 339 -14.58 -8.40 18.97
C LEU A 339 -13.69 -9.50 18.41
N ASN A 340 -14.20 -10.22 17.41
CA ASN A 340 -13.46 -11.24 16.67
C ASN A 340 -12.41 -10.63 15.71
N VAL A 341 -11.29 -10.16 16.26
CA VAL A 341 -10.12 -9.65 15.52
C VAL A 341 -8.92 -10.57 15.77
N ILE A 342 -8.13 -10.84 14.73
CA ILE A 342 -6.86 -11.55 14.87
C ILE A 342 -5.89 -10.65 15.63
N ASN A 343 -5.40 -11.09 16.79
CA ASN A 343 -4.61 -10.27 17.71
C ASN A 343 -3.30 -11.00 18.09
N ILE A 344 -2.17 -10.28 18.13
CA ILE A 344 -0.85 -10.89 18.39
C ILE A 344 -0.60 -11.27 19.85
N ARG A 345 -1.47 -10.84 20.79
CA ARG A 345 -1.37 -11.21 22.21
C ARG A 345 -1.64 -12.69 22.48
N ASN A 346 -2.26 -13.42 21.53
CA ASN A 346 -2.69 -14.82 21.70
C ASN A 346 -2.04 -15.74 20.65
N ASP A 347 -1.27 -16.75 21.07
CA ASP A 347 -0.73 -17.81 20.20
C ASP A 347 0.23 -17.34 19.07
N TYR A 348 1.04 -16.30 19.29
CA TYR A 348 2.04 -15.80 18.31
C TYR A 348 3.51 -15.98 18.72
N THR A 349 4.37 -15.99 17.70
CA THR A 349 5.81 -15.76 17.80
C THR A 349 6.23 -14.58 16.96
N VAL A 350 7.37 -13.97 17.29
CA VAL A 350 8.02 -12.89 16.56
C VAL A 350 9.48 -13.24 16.25
N THR A 351 9.96 -12.75 15.11
CA THR A 351 11.36 -12.83 14.63
C THR A 351 11.74 -11.51 13.94
N GLU A 352 13.03 -11.21 13.78
CA GLU A 352 13.44 -10.00 13.08
C GLU A 352 13.11 -10.10 11.58
N LYS A 353 12.72 -8.98 10.96
CA LYS A 353 12.67 -8.90 9.50
C LYS A 353 14.05 -8.48 8.98
N ALA A 354 14.65 -9.28 8.11
CA ALA A 354 15.92 -8.93 7.49
C ALA A 354 15.70 -8.18 6.16
N ASP A 355 16.69 -7.38 5.77
CA ASP A 355 16.78 -6.78 4.44
C ASP A 355 17.42 -7.77 3.45
N GLY A 356 16.67 -8.82 3.10
CA GLY A 356 17.12 -9.91 2.23
C GLY A 356 16.11 -10.28 1.12
N GLU A 357 16.59 -10.91 0.05
CA GLU A 357 15.74 -11.35 -1.06
C GLU A 357 15.08 -12.69 -0.69
N ARG A 358 13.75 -12.69 -0.46
CA ARG A 358 12.99 -13.91 -0.11
C ARG A 358 13.08 -14.94 -1.24
N ASN A 359 13.54 -16.14 -0.89
CA ASN A 359 13.69 -17.28 -1.79
C ASN A 359 13.27 -18.57 -1.07
N LEU A 360 12.64 -19.50 -1.80
CA LEU A 360 12.52 -20.88 -1.34
C LEU A 360 13.85 -21.59 -1.58
N LEU A 361 14.39 -22.28 -0.57
CA LEU A 361 15.51 -23.19 -0.76
C LEU A 361 14.97 -24.58 -1.10
N PHE A 362 15.38 -25.09 -2.26
CA PHE A 362 14.98 -26.40 -2.76
C PHE A 362 16.20 -27.31 -2.89
N VAL A 363 16.10 -28.51 -2.31
CA VAL A 363 17.07 -29.59 -2.49
C VAL A 363 16.48 -30.60 -3.47
N ASP A 364 17.14 -30.83 -4.61
CA ASP A 364 16.63 -31.73 -5.64
C ASP A 364 16.83 -33.23 -5.30
N SER A 365 16.38 -34.11 -6.19
CA SER A 365 16.53 -35.57 -6.08
C SER A 365 17.96 -36.09 -6.24
N LYS A 366 18.94 -35.20 -6.50
CA LYS A 366 20.37 -35.47 -6.65
C LYS A 366 21.18 -34.81 -5.51
N GLY A 367 20.53 -34.14 -4.57
CA GLY A 367 21.17 -33.42 -3.48
C GLY A 367 21.74 -32.05 -3.85
N LYS A 368 21.48 -31.50 -5.05
CA LYS A 368 21.85 -30.11 -5.38
C LYS A 368 20.93 -29.12 -4.67
N ILE A 369 21.51 -28.03 -4.17
CA ILE A 369 20.80 -26.99 -3.42
C ILE A 369 20.61 -25.75 -4.31
N TYR A 370 19.36 -25.36 -4.55
CA TYR A 370 18.97 -24.21 -5.36
C TYR A 370 18.13 -23.22 -4.53
N LEU A 371 18.09 -21.98 -4.99
CA LEU A 371 17.17 -20.94 -4.52
C LEU A 371 16.17 -20.63 -5.64
N ILE A 372 14.89 -20.48 -5.27
CA ILE A 372 13.78 -20.17 -6.18
C ILE A 372 13.10 -18.89 -5.68
N SER A 373 13.13 -17.83 -6.49
CA SER A 373 12.56 -16.53 -6.11
C SER A 373 11.03 -16.49 -6.31
N ASN A 374 10.37 -15.45 -5.77
CA ASN A 374 8.94 -15.20 -5.97
C ASN A 374 8.53 -15.09 -7.46
N SER A 375 9.48 -14.72 -8.34
CA SER A 375 9.29 -14.66 -9.79
C SER A 375 9.56 -16.00 -10.51
N MET A 376 9.79 -17.09 -9.76
CA MET A 376 10.20 -18.42 -10.24
C MET A 376 11.54 -18.44 -11.00
N ASN A 377 12.43 -17.48 -10.73
CA ASN A 377 13.81 -17.55 -11.21
C ASN A 377 14.61 -18.52 -10.33
N VAL A 378 15.43 -19.38 -10.93
CA VAL A 378 16.23 -20.40 -10.23
C VAL A 378 17.71 -20.01 -10.21
N SER A 379 18.30 -19.93 -9.03
CA SER A 379 19.74 -19.69 -8.83
C SER A 379 20.37 -20.89 -8.11
N PHE A 380 21.37 -21.53 -8.72
CA PHE A 380 22.11 -22.61 -8.06
C PHE A 380 23.12 -22.03 -7.06
N THR A 381 23.20 -22.62 -5.86
CA THR A 381 24.03 -22.11 -4.76
C THR A 381 25.51 -22.47 -4.86
N GLY A 382 25.86 -23.46 -5.69
CA GLY A 382 27.18 -24.11 -5.67
C GLY A 382 27.31 -25.21 -4.61
N ALA A 383 26.28 -25.45 -3.80
CA ALA A 383 26.30 -26.45 -2.73
C ALA A 383 25.52 -27.73 -3.07
N THR A 384 25.99 -28.86 -2.54
CA THR A 384 25.32 -30.15 -2.55
C THR A 384 25.27 -30.77 -1.15
N THR A 385 24.35 -31.72 -0.94
CA THR A 385 24.33 -32.62 0.20
C THR A 385 24.33 -34.07 -0.25
N ASP A 386 25.03 -34.94 0.49
CA ASP A 386 24.97 -36.39 0.30
C ASP A 386 23.83 -37.03 1.13
N ASN A 387 23.15 -36.25 1.97
CA ASN A 387 22.10 -36.75 2.84
C ASN A 387 20.77 -36.88 2.09
N LYS A 388 20.36 -38.13 1.84
CA LYS A 388 19.13 -38.48 1.13
C LYS A 388 17.86 -38.03 1.85
N ASP A 389 17.89 -37.96 3.18
CA ASP A 389 16.75 -37.49 3.99
C ASP A 389 16.43 -36.00 3.73
N CYS A 390 17.36 -35.27 3.12
CA CYS A 390 17.17 -33.88 2.70
C CYS A 390 16.67 -33.73 1.25
N PHE A 391 16.57 -34.80 0.45
CA PHE A 391 16.23 -34.67 -0.97
C PHE A 391 14.74 -34.32 -1.16
N ASN A 392 14.40 -33.65 -2.26
CA ASN A 392 13.02 -33.20 -2.57
C ASN A 392 12.37 -32.40 -1.43
N SER A 393 13.14 -31.49 -0.82
CA SER A 393 12.75 -30.73 0.38
C SER A 393 12.77 -29.23 0.10
N ILE A 394 11.84 -28.49 0.73
CA ILE A 394 11.58 -27.06 0.49
C ILE A 394 11.48 -26.30 1.81
N LEU A 395 12.32 -25.28 1.96
CA LEU A 395 12.34 -24.30 3.05
C LEU A 395 11.96 -22.91 2.51
N ASP A 396 11.48 -22.01 3.36
CA ASP A 396 11.27 -20.58 3.04
C ASP A 396 12.16 -19.71 3.94
N GLY A 397 12.65 -18.60 3.39
CA GLY A 397 13.80 -17.88 3.94
C GLY A 397 14.20 -16.65 3.15
N GLU A 398 15.11 -15.87 3.73
CA GLU A 398 15.65 -14.63 3.17
C GLU A 398 17.13 -14.84 2.78
N LEU A 399 17.49 -14.54 1.53
CA LEU A 399 18.88 -14.53 1.07
C LEU A 399 19.51 -13.16 1.36
N ILE A 400 20.50 -13.16 2.24
CA ILE A 400 21.24 -12.01 2.73
C ILE A 400 22.64 -12.09 2.12
N THR A 401 22.88 -11.30 1.08
CA THR A 401 24.12 -11.40 0.28
C THR A 401 25.32 -10.74 0.97
N HIS A 402 25.10 -9.65 1.70
CA HIS A 402 26.14 -8.84 2.33
C HIS A 402 25.80 -8.51 3.80
N ASN A 403 26.83 -8.26 4.61
CA ASN A 403 26.69 -7.78 6.00
C ASN A 403 26.55 -6.23 6.04
N LYS A 404 26.40 -5.68 7.26
CA LYS A 404 26.36 -4.22 7.51
C LYS A 404 27.53 -3.43 6.90
N ASN A 405 28.72 -4.03 6.82
CA ASN A 405 29.93 -3.43 6.26
C ASN A 405 30.00 -3.52 4.71
N LYS A 406 28.97 -4.07 4.06
CA LYS A 406 28.93 -4.41 2.62
C LYS A 406 29.91 -5.53 2.21
N GLU A 407 30.39 -6.34 3.15
CA GLU A 407 31.20 -7.53 2.88
C GLU A 407 30.28 -8.71 2.48
N PHE A 408 30.70 -9.52 1.52
CA PHE A 408 29.87 -10.62 0.96
C PHE A 408 29.86 -11.86 1.87
N ILE A 409 28.70 -12.19 2.44
CA ILE A 409 28.53 -13.30 3.42
C ILE A 409 27.74 -14.50 2.88
N ASN A 410 26.87 -14.27 1.89
CA ASN A 410 26.00 -15.29 1.27
C ASN A 410 25.26 -16.19 2.29
N LEU A 411 24.46 -15.55 3.15
CA LEU A 411 23.69 -16.19 4.22
C LEU A 411 22.24 -16.41 3.78
N TYR A 412 21.71 -17.62 3.96
CA TYR A 412 20.29 -17.93 3.83
C TYR A 412 19.69 -18.16 5.21
N ALA A 413 18.88 -17.20 5.66
CA ALA A 413 18.18 -17.23 6.94
C ALA A 413 16.78 -17.83 6.72
N ALA A 414 16.63 -19.12 6.99
CA ALA A 414 15.37 -19.84 6.85
C ALA A 414 14.44 -19.55 8.02
N PHE A 415 13.16 -19.26 7.73
CA PHE A 415 12.13 -18.97 8.72
C PHE A 415 10.99 -20.01 8.72
N ASP A 416 10.87 -20.87 7.70
CA ASP A 416 9.84 -21.91 7.62
C ASP A 416 10.30 -23.16 6.84
N VAL A 417 9.55 -24.26 6.97
CA VAL A 417 9.74 -25.51 6.22
C VAL A 417 8.41 -26.05 5.71
N TYR A 418 8.36 -26.40 4.42
CA TYR A 418 7.13 -26.78 3.72
C TYR A 418 7.12 -28.24 3.30
N PHE A 419 8.26 -28.78 2.86
CA PHE A 419 8.39 -30.17 2.43
C PHE A 419 9.71 -30.75 2.94
N VAL A 420 9.69 -31.98 3.44
CA VAL A 420 10.90 -32.76 3.79
C VAL A 420 10.73 -34.18 3.27
N ASP A 421 11.67 -34.68 2.46
CA ASP A 421 11.58 -36.00 1.80
C ASP A 421 10.21 -36.24 1.14
N ASN A 422 9.82 -35.33 0.24
CA ASN A 422 8.51 -35.27 -0.43
C ASN A 422 7.28 -35.13 0.49
N LYS A 423 7.41 -35.23 1.82
CA LYS A 423 6.29 -35.12 2.76
C LYS A 423 5.95 -33.66 2.98
N ASN A 424 4.70 -33.28 2.69
CA ASN A 424 4.18 -31.95 2.99
C ASN A 424 3.99 -31.82 4.52
N VAL A 425 4.65 -30.82 5.12
CA VAL A 425 4.54 -30.48 6.55
C VAL A 425 3.81 -29.15 6.79
N GLN A 426 3.25 -28.53 5.75
CA GLN A 426 2.60 -27.22 5.81
C GLN A 426 1.36 -27.19 6.72
N SER A 427 0.66 -28.31 6.90
CA SER A 427 -0.51 -28.42 7.79
C SER A 427 -0.15 -28.50 9.28
N PHE A 428 1.13 -28.70 9.61
CA PHE A 428 1.57 -28.79 11.00
C PHE A 428 1.59 -27.40 11.67
N PRO A 429 1.33 -27.32 12.99
CA PRO A 429 1.64 -26.14 13.79
C PRO A 429 3.10 -25.67 13.61
N PHE A 430 3.33 -24.37 13.76
CA PHE A 430 4.69 -23.83 13.82
C PHE A 430 5.40 -24.31 15.09
N ILE A 431 4.74 -24.16 16.25
CA ILE A 431 5.19 -24.63 17.56
C ILE A 431 4.06 -25.46 18.19
N THR A 432 4.42 -26.54 18.88
CA THR A 432 3.49 -27.42 19.60
C THR A 432 4.26 -28.29 20.60
N LYS A 433 3.57 -28.79 21.65
CA LYS A 433 4.15 -29.71 22.65
C LYS A 433 4.48 -31.10 22.06
N ASP A 434 3.89 -31.48 20.92
CA ASP A 434 4.33 -32.64 20.12
C ASP A 434 5.41 -32.22 19.11
N ALA A 435 6.68 -32.26 19.53
CA ALA A 435 7.82 -31.82 18.73
C ALA A 435 7.90 -32.49 17.33
N LYS A 436 7.33 -33.69 17.14
CA LYS A 436 7.29 -34.39 15.84
C LYS A 436 6.29 -33.78 14.85
N LYS A 437 5.47 -32.82 15.30
CA LYS A 437 4.49 -32.07 14.50
C LYS A 437 4.71 -30.55 14.61
N SER A 438 5.94 -30.10 14.90
CA SER A 438 6.32 -28.68 14.82
C SER A 438 7.13 -28.41 13.55
N ARG A 439 6.73 -27.41 12.76
CA ARG A 439 7.52 -26.93 11.62
C ARG A 439 8.86 -26.33 12.07
N LEU A 440 8.89 -25.57 13.17
CA LEU A 440 10.15 -24.97 13.67
C LEU A 440 11.17 -26.03 14.16
N VAL A 441 10.71 -27.10 14.81
CA VAL A 441 11.59 -28.23 15.17
C VAL A 441 12.08 -28.94 13.90
N THR A 442 11.17 -29.24 12.97
CA THR A 442 11.49 -29.88 11.68
C THR A 442 12.53 -29.08 10.89
N LEU A 443 12.42 -27.75 10.87
CA LEU A 443 13.37 -26.83 10.24
C LEU A 443 14.77 -26.91 10.88
N LYS A 444 14.85 -26.82 12.21
CA LYS A 444 16.13 -26.89 12.95
C LYS A 444 16.80 -28.26 12.82
N ASP A 445 16.02 -29.34 12.84
CA ASP A 445 16.50 -30.71 12.60
C ASP A 445 17.01 -30.88 11.17
N PHE A 446 16.28 -30.40 10.17
CA PHE A 446 16.69 -30.44 8.75
C PHE A 446 18.03 -29.74 8.54
N ILE A 447 18.19 -28.50 9.03
CA ILE A 447 19.42 -27.72 8.84
C ILE A 447 20.61 -28.42 9.52
N ARG A 448 20.41 -29.04 10.70
CA ARG A 448 21.45 -29.83 11.40
C ARG A 448 21.93 -31.03 10.58
N VAL A 449 21.05 -31.66 9.80
CA VAL A 449 21.41 -32.85 8.99
C VAL A 449 21.76 -32.54 7.53
N LEU A 450 21.49 -31.32 7.04
CA LEU A 450 21.74 -30.90 5.66
C LEU A 450 23.22 -30.93 5.27
N LYS A 451 24.11 -30.44 6.15
CA LYS A 451 25.59 -30.49 6.00
C LYS A 451 26.09 -30.15 4.57
N PRO A 452 25.81 -28.94 4.05
CA PRO A 452 26.13 -28.57 2.67
C PRO A 452 27.65 -28.56 2.40
N LYS A 453 28.03 -28.99 1.19
CA LYS A 453 29.41 -29.10 0.70
C LYS A 453 29.56 -28.34 -0.62
N SER A 454 30.75 -27.79 -0.90
CA SER A 454 31.03 -27.17 -2.21
C SER A 454 31.19 -28.21 -3.31
N ILE A 455 30.69 -27.91 -4.53
CA ILE A 455 31.02 -28.69 -5.73
C ILE A 455 32.47 -28.50 -6.19
N ILE A 456 33.16 -27.45 -5.74
CA ILE A 456 34.56 -27.19 -6.09
C ILE A 456 35.47 -27.97 -5.14
N LYS A 457 36.06 -29.07 -5.65
CA LYS A 457 37.12 -29.79 -4.97
C LYS A 457 38.39 -28.91 -4.93
N GLN A 458 38.74 -28.40 -3.74
CA GLN A 458 40.06 -27.80 -3.52
C GLN A 458 41.14 -28.88 -3.40
N SER A 459 42.41 -28.51 -3.58
CA SER A 459 43.56 -29.40 -3.39
C SER A 459 43.69 -29.85 -1.92
N ALA A 460 44.33 -31.00 -1.71
CA ALA A 460 44.29 -31.74 -0.44
C ALA A 460 44.90 -30.99 0.77
N ASP A 461 45.73 -29.97 0.54
CA ASP A 461 46.49 -29.29 1.58
C ASP A 461 45.68 -28.25 2.40
N ASN A 462 44.47 -27.89 1.96
CA ASN A 462 43.60 -26.96 2.68
C ASN A 462 42.36 -27.68 3.26
N LEU A 463 42.35 -27.83 4.58
CA LEU A 463 41.48 -28.78 5.31
C LEU A 463 39.99 -28.38 5.44
N SER A 464 39.48 -27.43 4.63
CA SER A 464 38.09 -26.98 4.69
C SER A 464 37.41 -26.92 3.32
N ASN A 465 36.64 -27.96 2.99
CA ASN A 465 35.69 -27.93 1.87
C ASN A 465 34.43 -27.10 2.23
N LYS A 466 34.64 -25.81 2.54
CA LYS A 466 33.63 -24.90 3.09
C LYS A 466 32.48 -24.69 2.10
N SER A 467 31.25 -24.76 2.59
CA SER A 467 30.06 -24.48 1.77
C SER A 467 30.13 -23.07 1.17
N PRO A 468 29.75 -22.87 -0.11
CA PRO A 468 29.67 -21.55 -0.72
C PRO A 468 28.47 -20.72 -0.26
N ILE A 469 27.53 -21.32 0.49
CA ILE A 469 26.38 -20.67 1.11
C ILE A 469 26.28 -21.07 2.58
N THR A 470 26.01 -20.10 3.46
CA THR A 470 25.72 -20.36 4.88
C THR A 470 24.21 -20.51 5.03
N ILE A 471 23.73 -21.53 5.76
CA ILE A 471 22.30 -21.82 5.94
C ILE A 471 22.01 -21.90 7.44
N THR A 472 21.10 -21.07 7.93
CA THR A 472 20.70 -21.00 9.34
C THR A 472 19.18 -20.98 9.50
N SER A 473 18.69 -21.36 10.68
CA SER A 473 17.33 -21.04 11.12
C SER A 473 17.35 -19.64 11.74
N LYS A 474 16.33 -18.84 11.47
CA LYS A 474 16.01 -17.69 12.32
C LYS A 474 15.64 -18.13 13.74
N GLU A 475 15.78 -17.21 14.68
CA GLU A 475 15.28 -17.37 16.04
C GLU A 475 13.88 -16.78 16.17
N PHE A 476 13.07 -17.39 17.04
CA PHE A 476 11.68 -17.02 17.27
C PHE A 476 11.44 -16.89 18.76
N TYR A 477 10.72 -15.86 19.13
CA TYR A 477 10.44 -15.47 20.51
C TYR A 477 8.93 -15.26 20.71
N PRO A 478 8.37 -15.37 21.93
CA PRO A 478 9.04 -15.80 23.16
C PRO A 478 9.55 -17.25 23.08
N LEU A 479 10.52 -17.59 23.95
CA LEU A 479 11.05 -18.96 24.05
C LEU A 479 10.20 -19.84 24.99
N ASP A 480 9.57 -19.21 25.98
CA ASP A 480 8.55 -19.81 26.83
C ASP A 480 7.27 -18.96 26.76
N HIS A 481 6.19 -19.57 26.27
CA HIS A 481 4.88 -18.92 26.15
C HIS A 481 4.13 -18.83 27.49
N ASP A 482 4.57 -19.56 28.52
CA ASP A 482 3.95 -19.54 29.85
C ASP A 482 4.57 -18.43 30.75
N SER A 483 5.69 -17.80 30.37
CA SER A 483 6.35 -16.70 31.13
C SER A 483 6.47 -15.35 30.41
N ASP A 484 6.76 -15.34 29.11
CA ASP A 484 7.21 -14.13 28.40
C ASP A 484 6.11 -13.60 27.47
N SER A 485 5.80 -12.29 27.50
CA SER A 485 4.83 -11.72 26.57
C SER A 485 5.40 -11.49 25.17
N ILE A 486 4.53 -11.40 24.17
CA ILE A 486 4.92 -11.03 22.80
C ILE A 486 5.62 -9.66 22.73
N PHE A 487 5.31 -8.74 23.65
CA PHE A 487 5.93 -7.41 23.70
C PHE A 487 7.33 -7.44 24.32
N ASP A 488 7.58 -8.32 25.32
CA ASP A 488 8.92 -8.56 25.86
C ASP A 488 9.83 -9.21 24.81
N ALA A 489 9.27 -10.14 24.03
CA ALA A 489 9.93 -10.72 22.86
C ALA A 489 10.29 -9.67 21.80
N CYS A 490 9.36 -8.78 21.44
CA CYS A 490 9.62 -7.63 20.56
C CYS A 490 10.72 -6.73 21.12
N ARG A 491 10.65 -6.34 22.41
CA ARG A 491 11.65 -5.52 23.10
C ARG A 491 13.04 -6.14 23.00
N SER A 492 13.17 -7.44 23.27
CA SER A 492 14.44 -8.17 23.17
C SER A 492 15.04 -8.11 21.76
N ILE A 493 14.24 -8.30 20.71
CA ILE A 493 14.72 -8.21 19.33
C ILE A 493 15.12 -6.78 18.97
N LEU A 494 14.31 -5.77 19.35
CA LEU A 494 14.58 -4.36 19.08
C LEU A 494 15.85 -3.85 19.78
N THR A 495 16.10 -4.27 21.02
CA THR A 495 17.37 -4.04 21.71
C THR A 495 18.54 -4.69 20.95
N LYS A 496 18.44 -5.96 20.53
CA LYS A 496 19.48 -6.61 19.72
C LYS A 496 19.76 -5.91 18.38
N ILE A 497 18.75 -5.28 17.77
CA ILE A 497 18.90 -4.46 16.55
C ILE A 497 19.71 -3.19 16.88
N LYS A 498 19.34 -2.46 17.95
CA LYS A 498 20.00 -1.23 18.40
C LYS A 498 21.44 -1.46 18.87
N ASP A 499 21.69 -2.54 19.61
CA ASP A 499 23.03 -2.99 20.04
C ASP A 499 23.87 -3.53 18.87
N GLY A 500 23.31 -3.58 17.66
CA GLY A 500 24.02 -3.96 16.44
C GLY A 500 24.27 -5.46 16.28
N LEU A 501 23.74 -6.32 17.16
CA LEU A 501 24.12 -7.74 17.32
C LEU A 501 23.78 -8.65 16.13
N PHE A 502 22.91 -8.22 15.21
CA PHE A 502 22.72 -8.87 13.92
C PHE A 502 23.81 -8.48 12.92
N GLU A 503 24.37 -9.45 12.18
CA GLU A 503 25.40 -9.22 11.15
C GLU A 503 24.89 -8.36 9.96
N TYR A 504 23.59 -8.33 9.75
CA TYR A 504 22.90 -7.75 8.60
C TYR A 504 21.87 -6.68 8.98
N ASN A 505 21.40 -5.92 7.99
CA ASN A 505 20.36 -4.91 8.17
C ASN A 505 18.97 -5.54 8.39
N THR A 506 18.16 -4.86 9.20
CA THR A 506 16.80 -5.29 9.60
C THR A 506 15.84 -4.11 9.50
N ASP A 507 14.68 -4.31 8.86
CA ASP A 507 13.70 -3.25 8.57
C ASP A 507 12.35 -3.45 9.28
N GLY A 508 12.30 -4.28 10.34
CA GLY A 508 11.11 -4.48 11.16
C GLY A 508 11.04 -5.85 11.84
N LEU A 509 9.82 -6.33 12.05
CA LEU A 509 9.49 -7.59 12.75
C LEU A 509 8.48 -8.42 11.94
N ILE A 510 8.59 -9.75 11.99
CA ILE A 510 7.62 -10.69 11.42
C ILE A 510 6.95 -11.48 12.54
N PHE A 511 5.62 -11.54 12.50
CA PHE A 511 4.79 -12.30 13.44
C PHE A 511 4.21 -13.55 12.77
N THR A 512 4.44 -14.70 13.38
CA THR A 512 4.04 -16.03 12.88
C THR A 512 3.16 -16.73 13.93
N PRO A 513 1.96 -17.21 13.56
CA PRO A 513 1.05 -17.87 14.48
C PRO A 513 1.55 -19.28 14.83
N THR A 514 1.52 -19.63 16.12
CA THR A 514 2.06 -20.90 16.64
C THR A 514 1.25 -22.11 16.19
N LEU A 515 -0.08 -22.07 16.33
CA LEU A 515 -0.96 -23.23 16.16
C LEU A 515 -1.41 -23.50 14.70
N LEU A 516 -1.21 -22.55 13.79
CA LEU A 516 -1.74 -22.63 12.42
C LEU A 516 -0.75 -23.27 11.43
N GLY A 517 -1.30 -23.98 10.45
CA GLY A 517 -0.57 -24.41 9.26
C GLY A 517 -0.33 -23.25 8.28
N VAL A 518 0.69 -23.37 7.44
CA VAL A 518 1.15 -22.36 6.48
C VAL A 518 0.00 -21.91 5.57
N GLY A 519 -0.36 -20.63 5.64
CA GLY A 519 -1.45 -20.09 4.82
C GLY A 519 -2.83 -20.64 5.18
N SER A 520 -3.03 -21.20 6.39
CA SER A 520 -4.33 -21.66 6.87
C SER A 520 -4.98 -20.62 7.78
N ASP A 521 -6.32 -20.53 7.69
CA ASP A 521 -7.18 -19.75 8.60
C ASP A 521 -7.78 -20.63 9.73
N LYS A 522 -7.39 -21.93 9.83
CA LYS A 522 -7.84 -22.88 10.87
C LYS A 522 -6.75 -23.88 11.27
N VAL A 523 -6.71 -24.27 12.55
CA VAL A 523 -5.79 -25.31 13.08
C VAL A 523 -6.02 -26.64 12.36
N GLY A 524 -4.94 -27.30 11.92
CA GLY A 524 -4.97 -28.60 11.23
C GLY A 524 -5.58 -28.61 9.82
N ALA A 525 -6.16 -27.51 9.34
CA ALA A 525 -6.70 -27.42 7.99
C ALA A 525 -5.59 -27.28 6.93
N PRO A 526 -5.82 -27.75 5.69
CA PRO A 526 -4.86 -27.58 4.60
C PRO A 526 -4.70 -26.11 4.20
N ARG A 527 -3.54 -25.78 3.63
CA ARG A 527 -3.19 -24.44 3.13
C ARG A 527 -4.28 -23.86 2.23
N SER A 528 -4.68 -22.61 2.49
CA SER A 528 -5.61 -21.85 1.65
C SER A 528 -5.04 -21.60 0.26
N LYS A 529 -5.92 -21.49 -0.74
CA LYS A 529 -5.55 -21.06 -2.10
C LYS A 529 -5.16 -19.57 -2.19
N SER A 530 -5.28 -18.82 -1.09
CA SER A 530 -4.85 -17.42 -0.99
C SER A 530 -3.33 -17.28 -1.14
N LYS A 531 -2.89 -16.21 -1.83
CA LYS A 531 -1.49 -15.78 -1.83
C LYS A 531 -1.09 -15.04 -0.53
N THR A 532 -2.07 -14.51 0.21
CA THR A 532 -1.86 -13.73 1.44
C THR A 532 -2.39 -14.50 2.64
N TRP A 533 -1.60 -14.59 3.71
CA TRP A 533 -1.98 -15.28 4.95
C TRP A 533 -2.40 -14.25 5.99
N LYS A 534 -3.71 -14.19 6.29
CA LYS A 534 -4.31 -13.18 7.18
C LYS A 534 -3.81 -13.23 8.63
N HIS A 535 -3.25 -14.37 9.03
CA HIS A 535 -2.69 -14.60 10.35
C HIS A 535 -1.16 -14.44 10.41
N SER A 536 -0.47 -14.08 9.32
CA SER A 536 0.95 -13.71 9.39
C SER A 536 1.08 -12.21 9.19
N PHE A 537 1.73 -11.54 10.13
CA PHE A 537 1.90 -10.08 10.09
C PHE A 537 3.35 -9.68 9.89
N LYS A 538 3.53 -8.51 9.28
CA LYS A 538 4.79 -7.75 9.26
C LYS A 538 4.55 -6.42 9.98
N TRP A 539 5.45 -6.01 10.85
CA TRP A 539 5.53 -4.65 11.37
C TRP A 539 6.80 -3.99 10.82
N LYS A 540 6.71 -2.69 10.57
CA LYS A 540 7.85 -1.84 10.20
C LYS A 540 7.87 -0.61 11.12
N PRO A 541 9.05 -0.08 11.47
CA PRO A 541 9.19 1.29 11.95
C PRO A 541 8.47 2.27 10.99
N PRO A 542 7.74 3.27 11.51
CA PRO A 542 6.88 4.16 10.71
C PRO A 542 7.58 4.83 9.51
N GLU A 543 8.86 5.19 9.70
CA GLU A 543 9.76 5.79 8.72
C GLU A 543 10.10 4.88 7.52
N TYR A 544 9.88 3.57 7.62
CA TYR A 544 10.12 2.59 6.55
C TYR A 544 8.84 2.11 5.85
N ASN A 545 7.71 2.79 6.06
CA ASN A 545 6.48 2.55 5.30
C ASN A 545 6.52 3.25 3.94
N THR A 546 6.42 2.48 2.87
CA THR A 546 6.42 2.95 1.48
C THR A 546 5.17 2.51 0.72
N ILE A 547 4.84 3.19 -0.37
CA ILE A 547 3.80 2.77 -1.33
C ILE A 547 4.37 2.83 -2.76
N ASP A 548 4.19 1.75 -3.52
CA ASP A 548 4.47 1.71 -4.95
C ASP A 548 3.29 2.33 -5.73
N PHE A 549 3.49 3.50 -6.34
CA PHE A 549 2.49 4.13 -7.20
C PHE A 549 2.91 4.11 -8.68
N LEU A 550 1.95 3.89 -9.57
CA LEU A 550 2.06 4.31 -10.96
C LEU A 550 1.93 5.83 -11.04
N VAL A 551 2.95 6.50 -11.56
CA VAL A 551 2.97 7.94 -11.82
C VAL A 551 2.21 8.25 -13.11
N THR A 552 1.35 9.28 -13.08
CA THR A 552 0.81 9.89 -14.29
C THR A 552 0.94 11.41 -14.22
N THR A 553 1.64 12.01 -15.18
CA THR A 553 1.80 13.49 -15.27
C THR A 553 0.53 14.18 -15.76
N ILE A 554 0.30 15.42 -15.33
CA ILE A 554 -0.79 16.24 -15.90
C ILE A 554 -0.34 16.78 -17.27
N LYS A 555 -1.17 16.57 -18.30
CA LYS A 555 -0.91 17.00 -19.69
C LYS A 555 -1.74 18.22 -20.07
N GLN A 556 -1.16 19.10 -20.90
CA GLN A 556 -1.86 20.22 -21.51
C GLN A 556 -2.84 19.76 -22.61
N LYS A 557 -4.06 20.32 -22.63
CA LYS A 557 -5.13 19.92 -23.58
C LYS A 557 -4.83 20.22 -25.07
N GLN A 558 -3.85 21.09 -25.36
CA GLN A 558 -3.62 21.61 -26.72
C GLN A 558 -2.53 20.85 -27.49
N ASN A 559 -1.45 20.44 -26.81
CA ASN A 559 -0.29 19.77 -27.41
C ASN A 559 0.09 18.43 -26.73
N ASN A 560 -0.58 18.05 -25.64
CA ASN A 560 -0.29 16.86 -24.83
C ASN A 560 1.12 16.83 -24.18
N GLU A 561 1.74 17.99 -24.00
CA GLU A 561 2.97 18.14 -23.20
C GLU A 561 2.68 18.18 -21.69
N ASP A 562 3.69 17.95 -20.85
CA ASP A 562 3.56 18.06 -19.39
C ASP A 562 3.23 19.50 -18.96
N VAL A 563 2.43 19.64 -17.91
CA VAL A 563 2.27 20.90 -17.19
C VAL A 563 3.43 21.07 -16.21
N VAL A 564 4.32 22.02 -16.51
CA VAL A 564 5.35 22.52 -15.58
C VAL A 564 4.82 23.78 -14.89
N GLN A 565 5.14 23.94 -13.61
CA GLN A 565 4.75 25.07 -12.77
C GLN A 565 5.97 25.62 -12.02
N ASN A 566 5.94 26.90 -11.67
CA ASN A 566 7.07 27.59 -11.05
C ASN A 566 6.76 27.87 -9.57
N ILE A 567 7.76 27.73 -8.70
CA ILE A 567 7.70 28.11 -7.28
C ILE A 567 8.90 28.99 -6.94
N MET A 568 8.67 29.99 -6.08
CA MET A 568 9.72 30.88 -5.56
C MET A 568 10.29 30.29 -4.27
N HIS A 569 11.59 30.05 -4.21
CA HIS A 569 12.26 29.48 -3.06
C HIS A 569 13.61 30.18 -2.82
N HIS A 570 13.73 30.92 -1.72
CA HIS A 570 14.90 31.73 -1.34
C HIS A 570 15.57 32.46 -2.53
N ASP A 571 14.84 33.43 -3.09
CA ASP A 571 15.23 34.27 -4.23
C ASP A 571 15.58 33.54 -5.55
N SER A 572 15.36 32.23 -5.61
CA SER A 572 15.45 31.42 -6.82
C SER A 572 14.07 30.97 -7.33
N ILE A 573 13.94 30.84 -8.65
CA ILE A 573 12.76 30.21 -9.28
C ILE A 573 13.11 28.73 -9.50
N SER A 574 12.34 27.84 -8.88
CA SER A 574 12.40 26.40 -9.14
C SER A 574 11.18 25.96 -9.96
N GLU A 575 11.37 24.94 -10.80
CA GLU A 575 10.29 24.32 -11.57
C GLU A 575 9.81 23.04 -10.88
N TYR A 576 8.53 22.71 -11.04
CA TYR A 576 7.95 21.45 -10.57
C TYR A 576 6.88 20.91 -11.52
N LYS A 577 6.59 19.62 -11.42
CA LYS A 577 5.46 18.96 -12.09
C LYS A 577 4.49 18.42 -11.06
N GLN A 578 3.19 18.61 -11.29
CA GLN A 578 2.16 17.91 -10.53
C GLN A 578 1.84 16.56 -11.18
N ILE A 579 1.84 15.51 -10.38
CA ILE A 579 1.58 14.12 -10.77
C ILE A 579 0.38 13.55 -10.03
N LYS A 580 -0.26 12.57 -10.65
CA LYS A 580 -1.32 11.74 -10.07
C LYS A 580 -0.76 10.37 -9.71
N LEU A 581 -0.92 9.99 -8.45
CA LEU A 581 -0.47 8.73 -7.90
C LEU A 581 -1.58 7.68 -8.07
N ARG A 582 -1.26 6.58 -8.72
CA ARG A 582 -2.22 5.53 -9.09
C ARG A 582 -1.84 4.15 -8.53
N CYS A 583 -2.85 3.36 -8.19
CA CYS A 583 -2.72 2.00 -7.66
C CYS A 583 -3.36 0.97 -8.60
N SER A 584 -2.98 -0.30 -8.41
CA SER A 584 -3.63 -1.47 -9.00
C SER A 584 -5.02 -1.68 -8.40
N TYR A 585 -6.07 -1.26 -9.10
CA TYR A 585 -7.46 -1.32 -8.68
C TYR A 585 -8.21 -2.48 -9.34
N ASN A 586 -9.04 -3.19 -8.58
CA ASN A 586 -9.95 -4.22 -9.09
C ASN A 586 -11.37 -3.91 -8.55
N PRO A 587 -12.32 -3.46 -9.39
CA PRO A 587 -13.67 -3.10 -8.95
C PRO A 587 -14.36 -4.20 -8.14
N SER A 588 -14.27 -5.47 -8.57
CA SER A 588 -14.88 -6.61 -7.86
C SER A 588 -14.29 -6.88 -6.47
N GLN A 589 -13.06 -6.44 -6.19
CA GLN A 589 -12.40 -6.63 -4.89
C GLN A 589 -12.43 -5.37 -4.01
N HIS A 590 -12.45 -4.17 -4.61
CA HIS A 590 -12.23 -2.90 -3.93
C HIS A 590 -13.50 -2.03 -3.84
N GLY A 591 -14.51 -2.24 -4.69
CA GLY A 591 -15.80 -1.55 -4.65
C GLY A 591 -15.85 -0.30 -5.54
N TYR A 592 -16.39 0.80 -5.01
CA TYR A 592 -16.46 2.13 -5.65
C TYR A 592 -15.44 3.10 -5.03
N ILE A 593 -14.67 3.79 -5.87
CA ILE A 593 -13.57 4.67 -5.42
C ILE A 593 -14.07 5.86 -4.59
N ASN A 594 -15.12 6.55 -5.06
CA ASN A 594 -15.76 7.65 -4.33
C ASN A 594 -17.28 7.61 -4.61
N PRO A 595 -18.06 6.81 -3.86
CA PRO A 595 -19.46 6.58 -4.17
C PRO A 595 -20.33 7.83 -3.98
N CYS A 596 -19.99 8.71 -3.03
CA CYS A 596 -20.76 9.93 -2.82
C CYS A 596 -20.51 10.97 -3.92
N GLN A 597 -19.28 11.10 -4.46
CA GLN A 597 -19.06 11.99 -5.62
C GLN A 597 -19.79 11.51 -6.88
N TYR A 598 -19.93 10.19 -7.11
CA TYR A 598 -20.78 9.67 -8.19
C TYR A 598 -22.24 10.11 -8.03
N ILE A 599 -22.79 10.11 -6.81
CA ILE A 599 -24.13 10.66 -6.54
C ILE A 599 -24.18 12.16 -6.83
N LEU A 600 -23.21 12.93 -6.35
CA LEU A 600 -23.17 14.39 -6.50
C LEU A 600 -23.06 14.82 -7.98
N ASN A 601 -22.26 14.11 -8.78
CA ASN A 601 -22.09 14.35 -10.21
C ASN A 601 -23.29 13.92 -11.08
N ASP A 602 -24.28 13.24 -10.48
CA ASP A 602 -25.33 12.45 -11.16
C ASP A 602 -24.78 11.42 -12.15
N GLU A 603 -23.64 10.81 -11.81
CA GLU A 603 -22.99 9.77 -12.60
C GLU A 603 -23.40 8.38 -12.08
N THR A 604 -24.11 7.61 -12.90
CA THR A 604 -24.16 6.15 -12.73
C THR A 604 -22.88 5.55 -13.32
N PRO A 605 -22.05 4.84 -12.53
CA PRO A 605 -20.91 4.10 -13.06
C PRO A 605 -21.38 3.17 -14.18
N LYS A 606 -20.75 3.26 -15.37
CA LYS A 606 -21.10 2.42 -16.52
C LYS A 606 -21.00 0.95 -16.12
N ASN A 607 -21.99 0.14 -16.49
CA ASN A 607 -22.00 -1.30 -16.22
C ASN A 607 -20.65 -1.93 -16.55
N ILE A 608 -19.89 -2.27 -15.51
CA ILE A 608 -18.62 -2.98 -15.62
C ILE A 608 -18.97 -4.43 -15.89
N SER A 609 -19.15 -4.78 -17.16
CA SER A 609 -19.56 -6.12 -17.62
C SER A 609 -18.74 -7.23 -16.96
N ASP A 610 -19.31 -8.42 -16.78
CA ASP A 610 -18.73 -9.51 -15.97
C ASP A 610 -17.35 -10.05 -16.44
N GLU A 611 -16.89 -9.64 -17.62
CA GLU A 611 -15.53 -9.86 -18.11
C GLU A 611 -14.58 -8.71 -17.76
N SER A 612 -15.07 -7.47 -17.70
CA SER A 612 -14.30 -6.30 -17.29
C SER A 612 -14.20 -6.13 -15.76
N SER A 613 -15.16 -6.64 -14.98
CA SER A 613 -15.19 -6.51 -13.51
C SER A 613 -14.06 -7.24 -12.77
N LYS A 614 -13.45 -8.23 -13.44
CA LYS A 614 -12.31 -9.03 -12.97
C LYS A 614 -10.94 -8.41 -13.33
N ASN A 615 -10.92 -7.38 -14.18
CA ASN A 615 -9.68 -6.82 -14.70
C ASN A 615 -9.11 -5.76 -13.76
N VAL A 616 -7.82 -5.89 -13.45
CA VAL A 616 -7.07 -4.83 -12.78
C VAL A 616 -6.88 -3.65 -13.75
N ILE A 617 -7.10 -2.45 -13.23
CA ILE A 617 -6.96 -1.15 -13.90
C ILE A 617 -6.17 -0.17 -13.00
N PRO A 618 -5.49 0.85 -13.56
CA PRO A 618 -4.88 1.91 -12.75
C PRO A 618 -5.94 2.93 -12.31
N ALA A 619 -6.06 3.16 -10.99
CA ALA A 619 -6.95 4.18 -10.43
C ALA A 619 -6.16 5.16 -9.56
N GLN A 620 -6.54 6.45 -9.55
CA GLN A 620 -5.96 7.44 -8.63
C GLN A 620 -6.24 7.02 -7.19
N PHE A 621 -5.26 7.22 -6.30
CA PHE A 621 -5.36 6.83 -4.90
C PHE A 621 -6.25 7.79 -4.11
N TYR A 622 -7.26 7.25 -3.43
CA TYR A 622 -8.12 7.95 -2.48
C TYR A 622 -8.26 7.05 -1.23
N PRO A 623 -7.43 7.26 -0.19
CA PRO A 623 -7.43 6.42 1.01
C PRO A 623 -8.75 6.51 1.78
N THR A 624 -9.05 5.46 2.56
CA THR A 624 -10.30 5.37 3.34
C THR A 624 -10.17 5.80 4.79
N SER A 625 -8.98 5.67 5.41
CA SER A 625 -8.73 6.00 6.82
C SER A 625 -7.25 6.34 7.02
N PRO A 626 -6.89 7.60 7.35
CA PRO A 626 -7.76 8.77 7.24
C PRO A 626 -8.15 9.00 5.77
N TYR A 627 -9.36 9.53 5.54
CA TYR A 627 -9.82 9.86 4.20
C TYR A 627 -9.25 11.20 3.74
N ASP A 628 -8.64 11.21 2.55
CA ASP A 628 -8.09 12.40 1.90
C ASP A 628 -8.34 12.32 0.39
N VAL A 629 -8.84 13.42 -0.19
CA VAL A 629 -9.10 13.52 -1.64
C VAL A 629 -7.88 13.97 -2.43
N GLU A 630 -6.88 14.54 -1.76
CA GLU A 630 -5.66 15.11 -2.34
C GLU A 630 -4.46 14.16 -2.21
N ALA A 631 -4.51 13.16 -1.33
CA ALA A 631 -3.45 12.15 -1.15
C ALA A 631 -3.05 11.40 -2.44
N GLY A 632 -3.92 11.35 -3.45
CA GLY A 632 -3.61 10.82 -4.79
C GLY A 632 -2.86 11.79 -5.72
N ILE A 633 -2.37 12.92 -5.21
CA ILE A 633 -1.70 14.00 -5.93
C ILE A 633 -0.36 14.29 -5.25
N ALA A 634 0.68 14.55 -6.03
CA ALA A 634 1.97 15.02 -5.53
C ALA A 634 2.57 16.08 -6.45
N ASN A 635 3.33 17.02 -5.87
CA ASN A 635 4.17 17.98 -6.56
C ASN A 635 5.61 17.49 -6.46
N ILE A 636 6.33 17.41 -7.59
CA ILE A 636 7.73 16.95 -7.64
C ILE A 636 8.58 18.06 -8.26
N LEU A 637 9.58 18.55 -7.52
CA LEU A 637 10.57 19.50 -8.03
C LEU A 637 11.32 18.90 -9.23
N LEU A 638 11.71 19.76 -10.18
CA LEU A 638 12.58 19.36 -11.28
C LEU A 638 14.03 19.68 -10.94
N GLU A 639 14.85 18.65 -10.90
CA GLU A 639 16.30 18.74 -10.71
C GLU A 639 17.03 18.56 -12.05
N LYS A 640 18.26 19.06 -12.14
CA LYS A 640 19.07 18.88 -13.35
C LYS A 640 19.69 17.49 -13.37
N ASP A 641 19.38 16.73 -14.42
CA ASP A 641 20.08 15.49 -14.71
C ASP A 641 21.57 15.73 -15.07
N ALA A 642 22.35 14.66 -15.21
CA ALA A 642 23.77 14.73 -15.58
C ALA A 642 24.04 15.33 -16.98
N GLN A 643 23.00 15.69 -17.74
CA GLN A 643 23.04 16.33 -19.06
C GLN A 643 22.52 17.79 -18.98
N GLY A 644 22.11 18.26 -17.80
CA GLY A 644 21.66 19.62 -17.53
C GLY A 644 20.15 19.87 -17.71
N ASN A 645 19.35 18.83 -18.00
CA ASN A 645 17.91 18.97 -18.24
C ASN A 645 17.11 18.86 -16.93
N ASN A 646 16.07 19.68 -16.79
CA ASN A 646 15.15 19.65 -15.65
C ASN A 646 14.24 18.39 -15.73
N GLN A 647 14.39 17.46 -14.80
CA GLN A 647 13.70 16.16 -14.74
C GLN A 647 13.16 15.86 -13.34
N MET A 648 12.21 14.93 -13.23
CA MET A 648 11.80 14.36 -11.94
C MET A 648 12.81 13.28 -11.54
N ILE A 649 13.45 13.44 -10.39
CA ILE A 649 14.50 12.55 -9.86
C ILE A 649 14.06 11.98 -8.50
N THR A 650 14.46 10.76 -8.18
CA THR A 650 14.21 10.12 -6.88
C THR A 650 15.39 10.27 -5.92
N THR A 651 15.21 10.01 -4.61
CA THR A 651 16.32 10.11 -3.64
C THR A 651 17.46 9.11 -3.85
N GLU A 652 17.22 7.97 -4.51
CA GLU A 652 18.27 7.04 -4.97
C GLU A 652 18.96 7.49 -6.28
N GLY A 653 18.52 8.59 -6.90
CA GLY A 653 19.07 9.17 -8.13
C GLY A 653 18.44 8.69 -9.44
N ASP A 654 17.37 7.88 -9.39
CA ASP A 654 16.67 7.44 -10.61
C ASP A 654 15.89 8.60 -11.23
N VAL A 655 16.03 8.81 -12.55
CA VAL A 655 15.15 9.70 -13.31
C VAL A 655 13.85 8.96 -13.66
N PHE A 656 12.69 9.60 -13.45
CA PHE A 656 11.38 9.01 -13.73
C PHE A 656 10.45 9.91 -14.54
N THR A 657 9.52 9.30 -15.27
CA THR A 657 8.60 9.98 -16.20
C THR A 657 7.18 9.42 -16.13
N ASP A 658 6.27 9.98 -16.93
CA ASP A 658 4.89 9.51 -17.09
C ASP A 658 4.80 8.00 -17.38
N ASN A 659 3.93 7.29 -16.67
CA ASN A 659 3.79 5.82 -16.70
C ASN A 659 4.99 5.03 -16.14
N THR A 660 5.78 5.62 -15.24
CA THR A 660 6.76 4.90 -14.41
C THR A 660 6.11 4.43 -13.09
N ILE A 661 6.46 3.25 -12.58
CA ILE A 661 6.10 2.83 -11.22
C ILE A 661 7.25 3.21 -10.28
N VAL A 662 6.94 4.00 -9.25
CA VAL A 662 7.90 4.60 -8.31
C VAL A 662 7.50 4.23 -6.88
N GLU A 663 8.49 3.96 -6.03
CA GLU A 663 8.30 3.69 -4.60
C GLU A 663 8.43 5.01 -3.83
N PHE A 664 7.40 5.41 -3.10
CA PHE A 664 7.34 6.67 -2.35
C PHE A 664 7.27 6.44 -0.83
N SER A 665 7.83 7.36 -0.04
CA SER A 665 7.55 7.54 1.38
C SER A 665 6.70 8.81 1.61
N TYR A 666 6.14 8.98 2.81
CA TYR A 666 5.24 10.09 3.14
C TYR A 666 5.69 10.87 4.38
N ASN A 667 5.93 12.17 4.20
CA ASN A 667 6.21 13.11 5.28
C ASN A 667 4.94 13.84 5.74
N LYS A 668 4.47 13.54 6.96
CA LYS A 668 3.27 14.17 7.55
C LYS A 668 3.41 15.67 7.84
N THR A 669 4.63 16.18 8.00
CA THR A 669 4.86 17.61 8.34
C THR A 669 5.17 18.46 7.11
N GLY A 670 5.03 17.90 5.91
CA GLY A 670 5.15 18.64 4.65
C GLY A 670 3.92 19.51 4.38
N GLU A 671 4.08 20.49 3.49
CA GLU A 671 2.95 21.22 2.92
C GLU A 671 2.10 20.28 2.03
N LYS A 672 0.79 20.54 1.94
CA LYS A 672 -0.12 19.76 1.08
C LYS A 672 0.39 19.67 -0.36
N GLY A 673 0.34 18.46 -0.92
CA GLY A 673 0.91 18.14 -2.24
C GLY A 673 2.42 17.85 -2.23
N TRP A 674 3.17 18.30 -1.23
CA TRP A 674 4.62 18.06 -1.10
C TRP A 674 4.98 16.93 -0.13
N CYS A 675 3.99 16.29 0.49
CA CYS A 675 4.19 15.22 1.46
C CYS A 675 4.81 13.92 0.88
N TRP A 676 4.68 13.67 -0.43
CA TRP A 676 5.15 12.43 -1.07
C TRP A 676 6.59 12.55 -1.58
N ILE A 677 7.50 11.75 -1.04
CA ILE A 677 8.93 11.76 -1.40
C ILE A 677 9.22 10.52 -2.28
N PRO A 678 9.66 10.68 -3.55
CA PRO A 678 10.00 9.57 -4.43
C PRO A 678 11.35 8.96 -4.05
N LEU A 679 11.38 7.69 -3.66
CA LEU A 679 12.62 7.02 -3.25
C LEU A 679 13.40 6.44 -4.44
N ARG A 680 12.73 5.65 -5.29
CA ARG A 680 13.34 4.95 -6.44
C ARG A 680 12.34 4.47 -7.48
N VAL A 681 12.84 4.15 -8.68
CA VAL A 681 12.06 3.53 -9.75
C VAL A 681 11.97 2.01 -9.57
N ARG A 682 10.75 1.48 -9.66
CA ARG A 682 10.48 0.05 -9.69
C ARG A 682 10.62 -0.49 -11.10
N TYR A 683 11.86 -0.59 -11.58
CA TYR A 683 12.17 -1.12 -12.92
C TYR A 683 11.62 -2.53 -13.15
N ASP A 684 11.52 -3.34 -12.09
CA ASP A 684 10.86 -4.65 -12.10
C ASP A 684 9.38 -4.54 -12.52
N LYS A 685 8.60 -3.71 -11.83
CA LYS A 685 7.16 -3.54 -12.04
C LYS A 685 6.86 -2.75 -13.31
N THR A 686 7.65 -1.72 -13.60
CA THR A 686 7.52 -0.88 -14.80
C THR A 686 7.78 -1.70 -16.07
N THR A 687 8.83 -2.55 -16.07
CA THR A 687 9.10 -3.46 -17.21
C THR A 687 7.98 -4.47 -17.42
N GLU A 688 7.39 -5.01 -16.34
CA GLU A 688 6.22 -5.88 -16.44
C GLU A 688 5.01 -5.17 -17.08
N MET A 689 4.73 -3.94 -16.64
CA MET A 689 3.61 -3.13 -17.14
C MET A 689 3.77 -2.80 -18.63
N LEU A 690 4.96 -2.33 -19.04
CA LEU A 690 5.27 -2.00 -20.44
C LEU A 690 5.24 -3.23 -21.37
N ASN A 691 5.47 -4.43 -20.83
CA ASN A 691 5.28 -5.70 -21.55
C ASN A 691 3.81 -6.22 -21.50
N GLY A 692 2.86 -5.41 -21.04
CA GLY A 692 1.43 -5.70 -21.09
C GLY A 692 0.86 -6.46 -19.88
N LYS A 693 1.61 -6.64 -18.78
CA LYS A 693 1.03 -7.17 -17.54
C LYS A 693 0.21 -6.09 -16.84
N ARG A 694 -0.92 -6.47 -16.24
CA ARG A 694 -1.80 -5.56 -15.47
C ARG A 694 -1.26 -5.33 -14.04
N ASN A 695 -0.07 -4.73 -13.94
CA ASN A 695 0.62 -4.38 -12.71
C ASN A 695 0.85 -2.86 -12.71
N PHE A 696 0.23 -2.14 -11.78
CA PHE A 696 0.18 -0.66 -11.74
C PHE A 696 0.57 -0.11 -10.36
N GLY A 697 1.60 -0.69 -9.73
CA GLY A 697 1.96 -0.42 -8.34
C GLY A 697 1.17 -1.29 -7.36
N ASN A 698 1.11 -0.91 -6.08
CA ASN A 698 0.44 -1.72 -5.05
C ASN A 698 -1.06 -1.93 -5.35
N ALA A 699 -1.60 -3.04 -4.87
CA ALA A 699 -3.04 -3.25 -4.87
C ALA A 699 -3.69 -2.25 -3.93
N TYR A 700 -4.82 -1.65 -4.33
CA TYR A 700 -5.43 -0.52 -3.62
C TYR A 700 -5.63 -0.73 -2.12
N HIS A 701 -6.05 -1.93 -1.70
CA HIS A 701 -6.18 -2.27 -0.28
C HIS A 701 -4.83 -2.27 0.46
N VAL A 702 -3.74 -2.76 -0.15
CA VAL A 702 -2.39 -2.70 0.44
C VAL A 702 -1.89 -1.26 0.55
N ALA A 703 -2.25 -0.40 -0.40
CA ALA A 703 -1.96 1.03 -0.31
C ALA A 703 -2.77 1.69 0.83
N ASN A 704 -4.05 1.33 1.03
CA ASN A 704 -4.83 1.77 2.19
C ASN A 704 -4.26 1.23 3.51
N ASP A 705 -3.86 -0.05 3.58
CA ASP A 705 -3.25 -0.66 4.77
C ASP A 705 -1.95 0.08 5.14
N ASN A 706 -1.09 0.36 4.15
CA ASN A 706 0.15 1.10 4.37
C ASN A 706 -0.14 2.57 4.73
N TRP A 707 -1.13 3.23 4.12
CA TRP A 707 -1.55 4.59 4.49
C TRP A 707 -2.10 4.69 5.91
N LYS A 708 -2.95 3.75 6.34
CA LYS A 708 -3.43 3.64 7.72
C LYS A 708 -2.26 3.43 8.69
N SER A 709 -1.27 2.62 8.30
CA SER A 709 -0.03 2.37 9.06
C SER A 709 0.93 3.58 9.10
N ILE A 710 0.92 4.43 8.07
CA ILE A 710 1.63 5.72 8.06
C ILE A 710 0.94 6.66 9.04
N HIS A 711 -0.38 6.85 8.94
CA HIS A 711 -1.12 7.86 9.71
C HIS A 711 -1.31 7.49 11.18
N TYR A 712 -1.67 6.23 11.48
CA TYR A 712 -1.85 5.68 12.82
C TYR A 712 -0.80 4.59 13.11
N PRO A 713 0.49 4.95 13.26
CA PRO A 713 1.57 4.00 13.41
C PRO A 713 1.53 3.29 14.77
N ILE A 714 1.77 1.99 14.76
CA ILE A 714 2.21 1.28 15.96
C ILE A 714 3.68 1.68 16.20
N THR A 715 3.94 2.45 17.25
CA THR A 715 5.30 2.94 17.56
C THR A 715 6.18 1.82 18.12
N GLU A 716 7.50 2.05 18.16
CA GLU A 716 8.43 1.12 18.81
C GLU A 716 8.11 0.95 20.30
N GLU A 717 7.66 2.01 20.98
CA GLU A 717 7.18 1.96 22.36
C GLU A 717 5.98 1.00 22.48
N MET A 718 4.91 1.23 21.72
CA MET A 718 3.70 0.39 21.75
C MET A 718 3.98 -1.09 21.50
N ILE A 719 4.84 -1.42 20.53
CA ILE A 719 5.17 -2.82 20.19
C ILE A 719 6.17 -3.46 21.16
N SER A 720 6.82 -2.68 22.04
CA SER A 720 7.79 -3.20 23.02
C SER A 720 7.33 -3.09 24.48
N SER A 721 6.31 -2.30 24.80
CA SER A 721 5.64 -2.28 26.12
C SER A 721 4.32 -3.05 26.11
N GLY A 722 3.53 -2.96 25.04
CA GLY A 722 2.12 -3.38 25.04
C GLY A 722 1.17 -2.39 25.75
N GLU A 723 1.71 -1.25 26.19
CA GLU A 723 1.04 -0.12 26.86
C GLU A 723 0.84 1.06 25.88
N ASN A 724 0.11 2.10 26.31
CA ASN A 724 -0.19 3.31 25.52
C ASN A 724 -0.88 3.07 24.15
N ILE A 725 -1.48 1.89 23.95
CA ILE A 725 -2.20 1.50 22.73
C ILE A 725 -3.64 2.04 22.78
N PRO A 726 -4.12 2.86 21.83
CA PRO A 726 -5.48 3.42 21.87
C PRO A 726 -6.57 2.39 21.56
N ASP A 727 -7.65 2.39 22.35
CA ASP A 727 -8.85 1.57 22.11
C ASP A 727 -9.72 2.11 20.94
N ASN A 728 -9.60 3.40 20.60
CA ASN A 728 -10.61 4.12 19.81
C ASN A 728 -10.61 3.83 18.30
N ASP A 729 -9.49 3.42 17.70
CA ASP A 729 -9.40 3.11 16.26
C ASP A 729 -10.23 1.87 15.83
N VAL A 730 -10.81 1.16 16.81
CA VAL A 730 -11.67 -0.01 16.61
C VAL A 730 -13.14 0.37 16.37
N THR A 731 -13.42 1.67 16.19
CA THR A 731 -14.74 2.23 15.91
C THR A 731 -15.11 2.22 14.42
N GLU A 732 -14.27 2.83 13.56
CA GLU A 732 -14.56 3.16 12.15
C GLU A 732 -15.11 1.99 11.31
N ASP A 733 -14.39 0.86 11.25
CA ASP A 733 -14.63 -0.23 10.28
C ASP A 733 -15.86 -1.13 10.60
N LYS A 734 -16.60 -0.88 11.69
CA LYS A 734 -17.34 -1.94 12.40
C LYS A 734 -18.86 -1.81 12.56
N TYR A 735 -19.55 -0.86 11.92
CA TYR A 735 -21.01 -0.75 12.14
C TYR A 735 -21.88 -1.80 11.39
N TYR A 736 -21.35 -2.48 10.35
CA TYR A 736 -22.13 -3.47 9.56
C TYR A 736 -21.34 -4.68 8.99
N ASN A 737 -20.07 -4.88 9.35
CA ASN A 737 -19.18 -5.83 8.67
C ASN A 737 -19.17 -7.24 9.29
N ASN A 738 -20.24 -8.00 9.12
CA ASN A 738 -20.17 -9.47 9.18
C ASN A 738 -21.29 -10.19 8.41
N THR A 739 -20.99 -10.68 7.21
CA THR A 739 -21.92 -11.42 6.32
C THR A 739 -21.65 -12.93 6.31
N SER A 740 -21.00 -13.46 7.36
CA SER A 740 -20.43 -14.83 7.40
C SER A 740 -20.97 -15.72 8.54
N ARG A 741 -21.99 -15.27 9.28
CA ARG A 741 -22.72 -16.04 10.29
C ARG A 741 -24.22 -15.98 10.03
N GLU A 742 -24.90 -17.10 10.23
CA GLU A 742 -26.33 -17.10 10.56
C GLU A 742 -26.50 -16.47 11.94
N PHE A 743 -27.43 -15.54 12.11
CA PHE A 743 -27.65 -14.89 13.40
C PHE A 743 -28.79 -15.57 14.16
N LYS A 744 -28.81 -15.44 15.48
CA LYS A 744 -29.85 -16.05 16.31
C LYS A 744 -31.12 -15.22 16.36
N THR A 745 -31.12 -13.97 15.89
CA THR A 745 -32.29 -13.06 15.87
C THR A 745 -32.85 -12.73 14.47
N ASP A 746 -32.59 -13.54 13.44
CA ASP A 746 -32.97 -13.17 12.06
C ASP A 746 -34.49 -13.02 11.81
N ASN A 747 -35.38 -13.71 12.56
CA ASN A 747 -36.83 -13.49 12.41
C ASN A 747 -37.27 -12.15 13.05
N LEU A 748 -36.60 -11.71 14.13
CA LEU A 748 -36.77 -10.37 14.70
C LEU A 748 -36.37 -9.30 13.69
N LYS A 749 -35.19 -9.42 13.07
CA LYS A 749 -34.73 -8.48 12.04
C LYS A 749 -35.70 -8.39 10.88
N LEU A 750 -36.18 -9.53 10.38
CA LEU A 750 -37.15 -9.57 9.29
C LEU A 750 -38.47 -8.89 9.70
N PHE A 751 -38.95 -9.08 10.93
CA PHE A 751 -40.16 -8.40 11.42
C PHE A 751 -39.97 -6.88 11.50
N HIS A 752 -38.86 -6.40 12.09
CA HIS A 752 -38.54 -4.98 12.17
C HIS A 752 -38.40 -4.33 10.79
N ASN A 753 -37.71 -5.02 9.87
CA ASN A 753 -37.35 -4.51 8.54
C ASN A 753 -38.51 -4.60 7.53
N LEU A 754 -39.13 -5.78 7.39
CA LEU A 754 -40.14 -6.07 6.37
C LEU A 754 -41.56 -5.77 6.81
N PHE A 755 -41.85 -5.75 8.11
CA PHE A 755 -43.15 -5.30 8.62
C PHE A 755 -43.05 -3.90 9.23
N VAL A 756 -42.43 -3.74 10.41
CA VAL A 756 -42.57 -2.51 11.22
C VAL A 756 -42.13 -1.25 10.46
N LYS A 757 -40.86 -1.13 10.09
CA LYS A 757 -40.35 0.06 9.37
C LYS A 757 -41.02 0.25 8.01
N LYS A 758 -41.27 -0.85 7.26
CA LYS A 758 -41.90 -0.82 5.93
C LYS A 758 -43.34 -0.29 6.01
N LYS A 759 -44.10 -0.71 7.02
CA LYS A 759 -45.46 -0.24 7.33
C LYS A 759 -45.42 1.21 7.77
N LEU A 760 -44.57 1.56 8.74
CA LEU A 760 -44.47 2.91 9.31
C LEU A 760 -44.19 3.98 8.23
N ILE A 761 -43.15 3.80 7.42
CA ILE A 761 -42.79 4.73 6.34
C ILE A 761 -43.90 4.79 5.29
N LYS A 762 -44.35 3.63 4.76
CA LYS A 762 -45.32 3.60 3.66
C LYS A 762 -46.73 4.08 4.06
N SER A 763 -47.09 4.00 5.34
CA SER A 763 -48.37 4.54 5.86
C SER A 763 -48.41 6.07 5.91
N VAL A 764 -47.25 6.75 5.99
CA VAL A 764 -47.19 8.23 6.04
C VAL A 764 -46.67 8.88 4.75
N SER A 765 -46.31 8.08 3.74
CA SER A 765 -45.77 8.55 2.45
C SER A 765 -46.81 8.60 1.34
N SER A 766 -46.78 9.66 0.55
CA SER A 766 -47.36 9.74 -0.79
C SER A 766 -46.26 9.71 -1.88
N PRO A 767 -46.55 9.23 -3.10
CA PRO A 767 -45.59 9.30 -4.20
C PRO A 767 -45.12 10.73 -4.49
N ASN A 768 -43.81 10.89 -4.66
CA ASN A 768 -43.06 12.15 -4.79
C ASN A 768 -42.82 12.95 -3.48
N ASP A 769 -43.24 12.47 -2.31
CA ASP A 769 -42.89 13.11 -1.02
C ASP A 769 -41.37 13.17 -0.79
N THR A 770 -40.94 14.11 0.06
CA THR A 770 -39.55 14.24 0.50
C THR A 770 -39.38 13.75 1.94
N LEU A 771 -38.22 13.13 2.24
CA LEU A 771 -37.92 12.60 3.58
C LEU A 771 -36.55 13.08 4.07
N ILE A 772 -36.46 13.49 5.34
CA ILE A 772 -35.20 13.65 6.08
C ILE A 772 -35.05 12.51 7.09
N ASP A 773 -33.86 11.93 7.19
CA ASP A 773 -33.53 10.92 8.20
C ASP A 773 -32.29 11.34 9.00
N TYR A 774 -32.45 11.46 10.32
CA TYR A 774 -31.46 12.05 11.24
C TYR A 774 -30.35 11.08 11.69
N ALA A 775 -30.47 9.78 11.35
CA ALA A 775 -29.50 8.76 11.71
C ALA A 775 -29.53 7.64 10.66
N CYS A 776 -29.28 8.02 9.41
CA CYS A 776 -29.66 7.21 8.26
C CYS A 776 -28.79 5.94 8.07
N GLY A 777 -27.65 5.85 8.79
CA GLY A 777 -26.73 4.73 8.76
C GLY A 777 -26.24 4.44 7.34
N LYS A 778 -26.04 3.16 7.03
CA LYS A 778 -25.75 2.70 5.65
C LYS A 778 -27.01 2.65 4.78
N ALA A 779 -27.87 3.67 4.86
CA ALA A 779 -29.18 3.74 4.21
C ALA A 779 -29.99 2.42 4.32
N GLY A 780 -30.09 1.87 5.53
CA GLY A 780 -30.78 0.59 5.79
C GLY A 780 -32.26 0.58 5.39
N ASP A 781 -32.86 1.77 5.27
CA ASP A 781 -34.25 1.97 4.91
C ASP A 781 -34.47 2.38 3.43
N LEU A 782 -33.42 2.39 2.60
CA LEU A 782 -33.49 2.68 1.16
C LEU A 782 -34.56 1.88 0.42
N SER A 783 -34.67 0.57 0.66
CA SER A 783 -35.69 -0.26 0.01
C SER A 783 -37.11 0.17 0.36
N LYS A 784 -37.32 0.88 1.47
CA LYS A 784 -38.63 1.39 1.93
C LYS A 784 -38.91 2.75 1.32
N TRP A 785 -37.89 3.60 1.17
CA TRP A 785 -37.94 4.84 0.40
C TRP A 785 -38.32 4.57 -1.06
N VAL A 786 -37.67 3.59 -1.71
CA VAL A 786 -38.02 3.10 -3.07
C VAL A 786 -39.45 2.56 -3.13
N ASN A 787 -39.84 1.69 -2.19
CA ASN A 787 -41.20 1.13 -2.12
C ASN A 787 -42.29 2.15 -1.76
N SER A 788 -41.93 3.39 -1.41
CA SER A 788 -42.85 4.48 -1.08
C SER A 788 -42.82 5.60 -2.13
N GLU A 789 -42.07 5.41 -3.23
CA GLU A 789 -42.02 6.30 -4.40
C GLU A 789 -41.65 7.75 -4.05
N LEU A 790 -40.80 7.95 -3.03
CA LEU A 790 -40.29 9.26 -2.60
C LEU A 790 -39.49 9.94 -3.73
N SER A 791 -39.54 11.27 -3.82
CA SER A 791 -38.75 12.01 -4.83
C SER A 791 -37.32 12.28 -4.36
N PHE A 792 -37.15 12.61 -3.08
CA PHE A 792 -35.88 13.02 -2.49
C PHE A 792 -35.74 12.56 -1.02
N VAL A 793 -34.56 12.03 -0.68
CA VAL A 793 -34.16 11.70 0.69
C VAL A 793 -32.90 12.48 1.07
N PHE A 794 -32.93 13.14 2.23
CA PHE A 794 -31.77 13.78 2.84
C PHE A 794 -31.37 13.02 4.11
N GLY A 795 -30.19 12.40 4.12
CA GLY A 795 -29.72 11.58 5.22
C GLY A 795 -28.55 12.22 5.97
N VAL A 796 -28.67 12.33 7.29
CA VAL A 796 -27.58 12.72 8.19
C VAL A 796 -27.08 11.46 8.92
N ASP A 797 -25.78 11.35 9.15
CA ASP A 797 -25.20 10.34 10.05
C ASP A 797 -23.87 10.84 10.66
N ILE A 798 -23.62 10.49 11.92
CA ILE A 798 -22.43 10.92 12.66
C ILE A 798 -21.16 10.16 12.23
N HIS A 799 -21.28 8.97 11.63
CA HIS A 799 -20.14 8.16 11.20
C HIS A 799 -19.93 8.22 9.68
N LYS A 800 -18.81 8.81 9.23
CA LYS A 800 -18.51 8.99 7.80
C LYS A 800 -18.47 7.67 6.99
N ASP A 801 -18.01 6.57 7.57
CA ASP A 801 -18.05 5.23 6.96
C ASP A 801 -19.48 4.75 6.65
N ASN A 802 -20.49 5.19 7.42
CA ASN A 802 -21.88 4.86 7.11
C ASN A 802 -22.33 5.43 5.75
N LEU A 803 -21.73 6.54 5.32
CA LEU A 803 -22.13 7.23 4.10
C LEU A 803 -21.20 6.83 2.93
N GLU A 804 -19.89 6.89 3.16
CA GLU A 804 -18.85 6.84 2.12
C GLU A 804 -18.26 5.45 1.86
N ASN A 805 -18.50 4.43 2.70
CA ASN A 805 -17.86 3.12 2.57
C ASN A 805 -17.98 2.54 1.15
N ASN A 806 -16.82 2.27 0.55
CA ASN A 806 -16.65 1.84 -0.85
C ASN A 806 -17.40 0.56 -1.26
N LYS A 807 -17.91 -0.25 -0.32
CA LYS A 807 -18.59 -1.53 -0.59
C LYS A 807 -20.01 -1.61 -0.07
N ASN A 808 -20.36 -0.92 1.01
CA ASN A 808 -21.68 -1.07 1.62
C ASN A 808 -22.28 0.19 2.24
N GLY A 809 -21.65 1.37 2.07
CA GLY A 809 -22.13 2.66 2.56
C GLY A 809 -23.42 3.14 1.87
N ALA A 810 -24.07 4.15 2.46
CA ALA A 810 -25.32 4.72 1.97
C ALA A 810 -25.25 5.12 0.49
N CYS A 811 -24.15 5.76 0.08
CA CYS A 811 -23.95 6.18 -1.30
C CYS A 811 -23.83 4.98 -2.26
N VAL A 812 -23.14 3.90 -1.86
CA VAL A 812 -23.03 2.68 -2.69
C VAL A 812 -24.40 2.06 -2.93
N ARG A 813 -25.19 1.87 -1.88
CA ARG A 813 -26.51 1.22 -1.99
C ARG A 813 -27.48 2.01 -2.87
N VAL A 814 -27.40 3.35 -2.86
CA VAL A 814 -28.18 4.19 -3.76
C VAL A 814 -27.73 4.03 -5.22
N LEU A 815 -26.42 3.95 -5.50
CA LEU A 815 -25.93 3.69 -6.87
C LEU A 815 -26.38 2.32 -7.38
N GLU A 816 -26.27 1.27 -6.57
CA GLU A 816 -26.70 -0.10 -6.90
C GLU A 816 -28.24 -0.19 -7.08
N SER A 817 -29.00 0.54 -6.25
CA SER A 817 -30.45 0.67 -6.44
C SER A 817 -30.77 1.42 -7.73
N ARG A 818 -30.03 2.46 -8.11
CA ARG A 818 -30.24 3.15 -9.41
C ARG A 818 -29.99 2.24 -10.62
N MET A 819 -29.09 1.26 -10.51
CA MET A 819 -28.84 0.27 -11.56
C MET A 819 -29.97 -0.77 -11.71
N THR A 820 -30.69 -1.08 -10.63
CA THR A 820 -31.71 -2.14 -10.57
C THR A 820 -33.15 -1.63 -10.59
N ASN A 821 -33.41 -0.49 -9.95
CA ASN A 821 -34.73 0.10 -9.73
C ASN A 821 -34.83 1.50 -10.34
N LYS A 822 -35.62 1.65 -11.41
CA LYS A 822 -35.85 2.92 -12.11
C LYS A 822 -36.51 4.01 -11.24
N SER A 823 -37.19 3.62 -10.16
CA SER A 823 -37.86 4.50 -9.19
C SER A 823 -37.01 4.78 -7.93
N THR A 824 -35.68 4.66 -8.00
CA THR A 824 -34.82 5.01 -6.87
C THR A 824 -34.86 6.52 -6.62
N PRO A 825 -35.15 6.98 -5.37
CA PRO A 825 -35.22 8.41 -5.07
C PRO A 825 -33.89 9.13 -5.37
N SER A 826 -33.99 10.44 -5.58
CA SER A 826 -32.81 11.28 -5.37
C SER A 826 -32.38 11.16 -3.91
N ALA A 827 -31.08 11.08 -3.65
CA ALA A 827 -30.58 11.01 -2.28
C ALA A 827 -29.32 11.86 -2.15
N LEU A 828 -29.18 12.54 -1.02
CA LEU A 828 -27.96 13.22 -0.59
C LEU A 828 -27.69 12.84 0.86
N PHE A 829 -26.42 12.65 1.17
CA PHE A 829 -25.95 12.18 2.48
C PHE A 829 -24.87 13.13 2.99
N VAL A 830 -24.92 13.48 4.27
CA VAL A 830 -24.00 14.43 4.91
C VAL A 830 -23.55 13.93 6.28
N ASN A 831 -22.26 14.12 6.60
CA ASN A 831 -21.73 13.73 7.90
C ASN A 831 -22.02 14.82 8.94
N GLY A 832 -22.72 14.45 10.01
CA GLY A 832 -23.17 15.42 11.01
C GLY A 832 -23.82 14.81 12.25
N ASN A 833 -23.88 15.61 13.32
CA ASN A 833 -24.55 15.28 14.57
C ASN A 833 -25.88 16.05 14.67
N SER A 834 -27.01 15.36 14.53
CA SER A 834 -28.35 15.94 14.63
C SER A 834 -28.78 16.39 16.04
N SER A 835 -27.87 16.35 17.02
CA SER A 835 -28.00 17.07 18.31
C SER A 835 -27.80 18.58 18.18
N HIS A 836 -27.14 19.06 17.11
CA HIS A 836 -26.97 20.49 16.81
C HIS A 836 -27.82 20.88 15.59
N ASN A 837 -27.94 22.16 15.26
CA ASN A 837 -28.91 22.61 14.25
C ASN A 837 -28.44 22.31 12.81
N ILE A 838 -29.33 21.70 12.01
CA ILE A 838 -29.06 21.30 10.62
C ILE A 838 -29.19 22.47 9.65
N LYS A 839 -30.10 23.42 9.92
CA LYS A 839 -30.46 24.50 8.99
C LYS A 839 -29.42 25.62 8.97
N ASP A 840 -28.88 26.02 10.13
CA ASP A 840 -27.74 26.95 10.19
C ASP A 840 -26.42 26.29 9.73
N GLY A 841 -26.28 24.98 9.95
CA GLY A 841 -25.14 24.15 9.56
C GLY A 841 -24.26 23.69 10.73
N THR A 842 -24.57 24.05 11.98
CA THR A 842 -23.81 23.64 13.19
C THR A 842 -23.80 22.14 13.44
N ALA A 843 -24.76 21.39 12.88
CA ALA A 843 -24.76 19.92 12.87
C ALA A 843 -23.69 19.30 11.97
N MET A 844 -23.16 20.02 10.99
CA MET A 844 -22.33 19.44 9.92
C MET A 844 -20.85 19.39 10.31
N MET A 845 -20.19 18.26 10.04
CA MET A 845 -18.82 17.99 10.50
C MET A 845 -17.73 18.32 9.46
N ASP A 846 -18.08 18.72 8.24
CA ASP A 846 -17.15 19.25 7.24
C ASP A 846 -17.78 20.32 6.32
N ASP A 847 -16.94 21.15 5.67
CA ASP A 847 -17.38 22.26 4.81
C ASP A 847 -18.27 21.81 3.65
N LYS A 848 -18.10 20.57 3.18
CA LYS A 848 -18.89 20.01 2.07
C LYS A 848 -20.27 19.60 2.54
N ALA A 849 -20.38 19.03 3.75
CA ALA A 849 -21.63 18.79 4.44
C ALA A 849 -22.38 20.11 4.70
N ILE A 850 -21.68 21.19 5.11
CA ILE A 850 -22.26 22.55 5.23
C ILE A 850 -22.79 23.04 3.88
N LEU A 851 -21.99 22.95 2.80
CA LEU A 851 -22.35 23.40 1.46
C LEU A 851 -23.58 22.66 0.90
N ILE A 852 -23.59 21.33 1.01
CA ILE A 852 -24.70 20.48 0.55
C ILE A 852 -25.99 20.82 1.31
N THR A 853 -25.90 20.94 2.64
CA THR A 853 -27.07 21.23 3.49
C THR A 853 -27.65 22.60 3.18
N ARG A 854 -26.81 23.64 3.12
CA ARG A 854 -27.26 25.00 2.79
C ARG A 854 -27.84 25.09 1.37
N ALA A 855 -27.35 24.31 0.40
CA ALA A 855 -27.97 24.22 -0.93
C ALA A 855 -29.35 23.56 -0.90
N VAL A 856 -29.52 22.45 -0.16
CA VAL A 856 -30.81 21.75 -0.02
C VAL A 856 -31.87 22.63 0.64
N PHE A 857 -31.50 23.44 1.62
CA PHE A 857 -32.39 24.41 2.28
C PHE A 857 -32.50 25.78 1.56
N GLY A 858 -31.80 26.00 0.44
CA GLY A 858 -31.90 27.22 -0.37
C GLY A 858 -31.16 28.46 0.21
N LEU A 859 -30.28 28.26 1.21
CA LEU A 859 -29.69 29.30 2.05
C LEU A 859 -28.42 29.98 1.47
N ILE A 860 -28.01 29.60 0.26
CA ILE A 860 -26.83 30.13 -0.45
C ILE A 860 -27.20 30.40 -1.91
N LYS A 861 -26.59 31.39 -2.56
CA LYS A 861 -26.87 31.66 -3.98
C LYS A 861 -26.51 30.45 -4.85
N LYS A 862 -27.45 30.01 -5.69
CA LYS A 862 -27.23 28.96 -6.71
C LYS A 862 -26.16 29.42 -7.71
N ASP A 863 -25.08 28.64 -7.84
CA ASP A 863 -23.94 28.94 -8.73
C ASP A 863 -23.59 27.69 -9.55
N GLU A 864 -23.90 27.72 -10.85
CA GLU A 864 -23.71 26.57 -11.76
C GLU A 864 -22.22 26.24 -12.01
N ASN A 865 -21.29 27.12 -11.65
CA ASN A 865 -19.86 26.90 -11.81
C ASN A 865 -19.20 26.30 -10.55
N LYS A 866 -19.93 26.18 -9.43
CA LYS A 866 -19.38 25.75 -8.13
C LYS A 866 -20.17 24.64 -7.44
N MET A 867 -21.29 24.20 -8.01
CA MET A 867 -22.16 23.17 -7.43
C MET A 867 -22.20 21.94 -8.33
N ASP A 868 -22.06 20.74 -7.73
CA ASP A 868 -22.24 19.49 -8.48
C ASP A 868 -23.70 19.36 -8.98
N LYS A 869 -23.92 18.60 -10.05
CA LYS A 869 -25.21 18.51 -10.77
C LYS A 869 -26.39 18.13 -9.87
N ALA A 870 -26.18 17.23 -8.92
CA ALA A 870 -27.22 16.82 -7.99
C ALA A 870 -27.62 17.95 -7.02
N LEU A 871 -26.67 18.81 -6.57
CA LEU A 871 -27.01 20.01 -5.81
C LEU A 871 -27.84 20.96 -6.68
N LEU A 872 -27.44 21.20 -7.94
CA LEU A 872 -28.17 22.10 -8.83
C LEU A 872 -29.62 21.64 -9.12
N ARG A 873 -29.87 20.33 -9.13
CA ARG A 873 -31.22 19.73 -9.25
C ARG A 873 -32.02 19.75 -7.93
N LEU A 874 -31.34 19.61 -6.79
CA LEU A 874 -31.96 19.44 -5.46
C LEU A 874 -31.93 20.70 -4.59
N TYR A 875 -31.40 21.80 -5.14
CA TYR A 875 -31.42 23.13 -4.56
C TYR A 875 -32.83 23.52 -4.09
N GLY A 876 -32.95 24.01 -2.84
CA GLY A 876 -34.22 24.45 -2.25
C GLY A 876 -35.24 23.34 -1.95
N LYS A 877 -34.93 22.05 -2.20
CA LYS A 877 -35.89 20.95 -1.97
C LYS A 877 -36.28 20.73 -0.51
N GLY A 878 -35.56 21.30 0.45
CA GLY A 878 -35.90 21.31 1.87
C GLY A 878 -36.34 22.68 2.41
N GLU A 879 -36.51 23.71 1.57
CA GLU A 879 -36.76 25.10 2.00
C GLU A 879 -38.01 25.25 2.90
N GLU A 880 -39.12 24.64 2.49
CA GLU A 880 -40.39 24.56 3.24
C GLU A 880 -40.41 23.45 4.32
N GLY A 881 -39.31 22.73 4.50
CA GLY A 881 -39.25 21.46 5.23
C GLY A 881 -39.68 20.24 4.39
N PHE A 882 -39.44 19.06 4.94
CA PHE A 882 -39.71 17.75 4.34
C PHE A 882 -41.11 17.24 4.71
N ASN A 883 -41.72 16.42 3.85
CA ASN A 883 -43.01 15.76 4.16
C ASN A 883 -42.89 14.81 5.36
N ILE A 884 -41.74 14.13 5.47
CA ILE A 884 -41.48 13.11 6.49
C ILE A 884 -40.13 13.37 7.16
N SER A 885 -40.13 13.36 8.49
CA SER A 885 -38.94 13.31 9.35
C SER A 885 -38.83 11.92 9.95
N SER A 886 -37.66 11.29 9.89
CA SER A 886 -37.43 9.89 10.29
C SER A 886 -36.28 9.77 11.29
N CYS A 887 -36.49 8.97 12.34
CA CYS A 887 -35.45 8.57 13.28
C CYS A 887 -35.70 7.13 13.76
N GLN A 888 -34.95 6.15 13.23
CA GLN A 888 -35.25 4.72 13.41
C GLN A 888 -34.14 4.00 14.20
N PHE A 889 -34.42 3.62 15.45
CA PHE A 889 -33.45 3.02 16.39
C PHE A 889 -32.22 3.92 16.65
N ALA A 890 -32.45 5.21 16.79
CA ALA A 890 -31.43 6.21 17.15
C ALA A 890 -31.93 7.30 18.12
N LEU A 891 -33.23 7.38 18.38
CA LEU A 891 -33.84 8.43 19.22
C LEU A 891 -33.25 8.47 20.63
N HIS A 892 -32.86 7.31 21.16
CA HIS A 892 -32.22 7.14 22.46
C HIS A 892 -30.91 7.93 22.65
N TYR A 893 -30.21 8.34 21.58
CA TYR A 893 -28.97 9.09 21.72
C TYR A 893 -29.24 10.56 22.09
N PHE A 894 -30.38 11.11 21.66
CA PHE A 894 -30.78 12.48 21.96
C PHE A 894 -31.38 12.67 23.36
N PHE A 895 -31.50 11.58 24.14
CA PHE A 895 -31.93 11.61 25.55
C PHE A 895 -30.76 11.65 26.55
N GLU A 896 -29.54 11.90 26.08
CA GLU A 896 -28.33 12.07 26.92
C GLU A 896 -28.38 13.34 27.77
N THR A 897 -28.65 14.49 27.15
CA THR A 897 -28.72 15.81 27.80
C THR A 897 -29.90 16.63 27.31
N PRO A 898 -30.37 17.63 28.11
CA PRO A 898 -31.40 18.58 27.66
C PRO A 898 -31.00 19.35 26.40
N ASP A 899 -29.72 19.66 26.20
CA ASP A 899 -29.24 20.41 25.05
C ASP A 899 -29.27 19.57 23.77
N SER A 900 -28.88 18.29 23.84
CA SER A 900 -29.03 17.35 22.72
C SER A 900 -30.50 17.15 22.36
N LEU A 901 -31.37 16.98 23.36
CA LEU A 901 -32.82 16.88 23.14
C LEU A 901 -33.40 18.17 22.54
N LYS A 902 -33.02 19.35 23.04
CA LYS A 902 -33.48 20.65 22.53
C LYS A 902 -33.04 20.87 21.08
N GLY A 903 -31.78 20.60 20.76
CA GLY A 903 -31.26 20.74 19.40
C GLY A 903 -31.88 19.74 18.41
N PHE A 904 -32.08 18.49 18.83
CA PHE A 904 -32.79 17.50 18.03
C PHE A 904 -34.26 17.88 17.80
N MET A 905 -34.99 18.31 18.83
CA MET A 905 -36.40 18.72 18.69
C MET A 905 -36.55 20.01 17.87
N ARG A 906 -35.58 20.93 17.97
CA ARG A 906 -35.45 22.10 17.06
C ARG A 906 -35.31 21.64 15.60
N ASN A 907 -34.45 20.67 15.30
CA ASN A 907 -34.34 20.08 13.95
C ASN A 907 -35.64 19.44 13.49
N VAL A 908 -36.28 18.62 14.34
CA VAL A 908 -37.57 17.99 14.02
C VAL A 908 -38.63 19.03 13.64
N SER A 909 -38.71 20.16 14.35
CA SER A 909 -39.65 21.23 13.99
C SER A 909 -39.21 22.04 12.76
N GLU A 910 -37.95 22.42 12.61
CA GLU A 910 -37.49 23.26 11.49
C GLU A 910 -37.42 22.51 10.15
N CYS A 911 -37.14 21.21 10.18
CA CYS A 911 -37.01 20.38 8.99
C CYS A 911 -38.30 19.64 8.61
N THR A 912 -39.36 19.61 9.42
CA THR A 912 -40.65 19.03 9.02
C THR A 912 -41.61 20.09 8.51
N LYS A 913 -42.23 19.87 7.35
CA LYS A 913 -43.26 20.75 6.78
C LYS A 913 -44.57 20.68 7.57
N THR A 914 -45.34 21.77 7.63
CA THR A 914 -46.68 21.78 8.25
C THR A 914 -47.61 20.79 7.54
N GLY A 915 -48.30 19.94 8.30
CA GLY A 915 -49.09 18.81 7.79
C GLY A 915 -48.28 17.52 7.58
N GLY A 916 -46.94 17.60 7.60
CA GLY A 916 -46.03 16.45 7.53
C GLY A 916 -45.91 15.68 8.84
N PHE A 917 -45.14 14.59 8.79
CA PHE A 917 -45.06 13.60 9.88
C PHE A 917 -43.64 13.43 10.42
N PHE A 918 -43.52 13.28 11.75
CA PHE A 918 -42.30 12.77 12.39
C PHE A 918 -42.54 11.34 12.85
N ILE A 919 -41.72 10.40 12.36
CA ILE A 919 -41.86 8.96 12.59
C ILE A 919 -40.58 8.34 13.16
N GLY A 920 -40.74 7.30 13.97
CA GLY A 920 -39.59 6.61 14.52
C GLY A 920 -39.90 5.37 15.34
N THR A 921 -38.81 4.76 15.81
CA THR A 921 -38.78 3.51 16.57
C THR A 921 -37.65 3.55 17.60
N ALA A 922 -37.91 3.09 18.82
CA ALA A 922 -36.93 2.97 19.91
C ALA A 922 -37.45 2.01 21.00
N TYR A 923 -36.62 1.66 21.98
CA TYR A 923 -37.09 1.01 23.21
C TYR A 923 -38.07 1.91 23.97
N ASP A 924 -39.11 1.30 24.52
CA ASP A 924 -40.02 1.93 25.47
C ASP A 924 -39.29 2.11 26.81
N GLY A 925 -38.98 3.36 27.17
CA GLY A 925 -38.21 3.66 28.39
C GLY A 925 -38.88 3.15 29.67
N LYS A 926 -40.21 3.20 29.76
CA LYS A 926 -40.96 2.69 30.93
C LYS A 926 -40.93 1.17 31.00
N PHE A 927 -41.12 0.47 29.88
CA PHE A 927 -41.03 -1.00 29.89
C PHE A 927 -39.60 -1.48 30.17
N MET A 928 -38.58 -0.79 29.63
CA MET A 928 -37.19 -1.10 29.91
C MET A 928 -36.82 -0.82 31.37
N PHE A 929 -37.24 0.33 31.92
CA PHE A 929 -37.06 0.66 33.34
C PHE A 929 -37.68 -0.43 34.24
N ASN A 930 -38.94 -0.79 34.01
CA ASN A 930 -39.63 -1.83 34.78
C ASN A 930 -38.98 -3.23 34.63
N LYS A 931 -38.33 -3.53 33.49
CA LYS A 931 -37.56 -4.77 33.30
C LYS A 931 -36.22 -4.74 34.06
N LEU A 932 -35.64 -3.55 34.22
CA LEU A 932 -34.36 -3.29 34.89
C LEU A 932 -34.49 -2.94 36.38
N ASP A 933 -35.71 -2.71 36.90
CA ASP A 933 -35.99 -2.36 38.30
C ASP A 933 -35.25 -3.26 39.31
N LYS A 934 -35.48 -4.58 39.21
CA LYS A 934 -34.89 -5.63 40.07
C LYS A 934 -33.35 -5.79 39.99
N TYR A 935 -32.67 -5.04 39.13
CA TYR A 935 -31.22 -5.09 38.92
C TYR A 935 -30.54 -3.85 39.54
N LYS A 936 -29.31 -3.98 40.03
CA LYS A 936 -28.52 -2.83 40.49
C LYS A 936 -27.75 -2.22 39.33
N ARG A 937 -27.20 -1.04 39.54
CA ARG A 937 -26.25 -0.41 38.62
C ARG A 937 -25.04 -1.33 38.39
N GLY A 938 -24.72 -1.61 37.13
CA GLY A 938 -23.70 -2.56 36.71
C GLY A 938 -24.16 -4.02 36.55
N ASP A 939 -25.35 -4.39 37.05
CA ASP A 939 -25.96 -5.69 36.74
C ASP A 939 -26.61 -5.66 35.35
N SER A 940 -26.68 -6.82 34.69
CA SER A 940 -27.30 -6.97 33.36
C SER A 940 -28.43 -8.01 33.31
N VAL A 941 -29.39 -7.78 32.41
CA VAL A 941 -30.29 -8.81 31.90
C VAL A 941 -29.72 -9.34 30.59
N GLN A 942 -29.50 -10.65 30.49
CA GLN A 942 -28.93 -11.29 29.30
C GLN A 942 -29.79 -12.47 28.81
N ILE A 943 -29.78 -12.70 27.50
CA ILE A 943 -30.40 -13.84 26.84
C ILE A 943 -29.29 -14.60 26.10
N VAL A 944 -29.20 -15.91 26.37
CA VAL A 944 -28.22 -16.82 25.79
C VAL A 944 -28.96 -17.97 25.10
N GLN A 945 -28.56 -18.32 23.87
CA GLN A 945 -29.19 -19.36 23.05
C GLN A 945 -28.10 -20.20 22.38
N ASP A 946 -28.18 -21.53 22.48
CA ASP A 946 -27.16 -22.47 22.00
C ASP A 946 -25.72 -22.16 22.47
N GLY A 947 -25.58 -21.62 23.69
CA GLY A 947 -24.30 -21.17 24.25
C GLY A 947 -23.78 -19.82 23.74
N VAL A 948 -24.55 -19.11 22.91
CA VAL A 948 -24.20 -17.79 22.35
C VAL A 948 -25.06 -16.71 23.02
N LYS A 949 -24.44 -15.65 23.56
CA LYS A 949 -25.15 -14.45 24.04
C LYS A 949 -25.80 -13.75 22.85
N VAL A 950 -27.13 -13.59 22.85
CA VAL A 950 -27.86 -13.00 21.71
C VAL A 950 -28.26 -11.55 21.95
N TRP A 951 -28.51 -11.19 23.21
CA TRP A 951 -28.92 -9.85 23.64
C TRP A 951 -28.58 -9.67 25.12
N GLU A 952 -28.17 -8.46 25.49
CA GLU A 952 -27.91 -8.08 26.88
C GLU A 952 -28.14 -6.58 27.09
N VAL A 953 -28.67 -6.20 28.25
CA VAL A 953 -28.80 -4.80 28.67
C VAL A 953 -28.31 -4.64 30.11
N THR A 954 -27.36 -3.72 30.32
CA THR A 954 -26.79 -3.36 31.61
C THR A 954 -27.38 -2.04 32.12
N LYS A 955 -27.81 -2.01 33.38
CA LYS A 955 -28.37 -0.80 34.03
C LYS A 955 -27.24 0.13 34.48
N GLN A 956 -27.24 1.40 34.06
CA GLN A 956 -26.18 2.36 34.45
C GLN A 956 -26.65 3.54 35.33
N TYR A 957 -27.92 3.53 35.77
CA TYR A 957 -28.48 4.47 36.74
C TYR A 957 -28.81 3.79 38.08
N ASP A 958 -28.82 4.59 39.15
CA ASP A 958 -29.14 4.16 40.52
C ASP A 958 -30.59 4.51 40.95
N ASP A 959 -31.31 5.29 40.15
CA ASP A 959 -32.66 5.80 40.47
C ASP A 959 -33.73 4.69 40.56
N THR A 960 -34.74 4.93 41.40
CA THR A 960 -35.86 4.02 41.70
C THR A 960 -37.20 4.42 41.08
N ASP A 961 -37.26 5.60 40.48
CA ASP A 961 -38.44 6.19 39.85
C ASP A 961 -38.10 6.73 38.45
N PHE A 962 -39.06 6.67 37.51
CA PHE A 962 -38.89 7.19 36.14
C PHE A 962 -40.10 8.07 35.78
N PRO A 963 -40.14 9.32 36.27
CA PRO A 963 -41.30 10.20 36.12
C PRO A 963 -41.41 10.79 34.71
N ASP A 964 -42.55 11.43 34.41
CA ASP A 964 -42.92 11.93 33.07
C ASP A 964 -42.51 13.39 32.82
N ASP A 965 -41.39 13.79 33.44
CA ASP A 965 -40.84 15.14 33.45
C ASP A 965 -39.38 15.18 33.00
N SER A 966 -38.78 16.37 33.09
CA SER A 966 -37.42 16.63 32.60
C SER A 966 -36.33 15.83 33.31
N SER A 967 -36.58 15.35 34.53
CA SER A 967 -35.65 14.48 35.26
C SER A 967 -35.49 13.10 34.64
N SER A 968 -36.35 12.70 33.67
CA SER A 968 -36.24 11.47 32.88
C SER A 968 -35.11 11.45 31.84
N ILE A 969 -34.43 12.59 31.61
CA ILE A 969 -33.27 12.70 30.72
C ILE A 969 -32.02 12.08 31.40
N GLY A 970 -31.14 11.44 30.61
CA GLY A 970 -29.85 10.92 31.08
C GLY A 970 -29.87 9.52 31.69
N TYR A 971 -30.99 8.78 31.60
CA TYR A 971 -31.11 7.40 32.09
C TYR A 971 -30.33 6.40 31.21
N LYS A 972 -29.02 6.26 31.47
CA LYS A 972 -28.12 5.41 30.68
C LYS A 972 -28.38 3.91 30.85
N ILE A 973 -28.32 3.18 29.75
CA ILE A 973 -28.17 1.73 29.67
C ILE A 973 -27.06 1.38 28.68
N ASP A 974 -26.44 0.20 28.81
CA ASP A 974 -25.54 -0.33 27.78
C ASP A 974 -26.15 -1.59 27.15
N VAL A 975 -26.31 -1.59 25.83
CA VAL A 975 -27.08 -2.57 25.05
C VAL A 975 -26.18 -3.35 24.09
N TYR A 976 -26.22 -4.68 24.16
CA TYR A 976 -25.55 -5.60 23.24
C TYR A 976 -26.58 -6.40 22.44
N GLN A 977 -26.31 -6.64 21.16
CA GLN A 977 -27.11 -7.57 20.33
C GLN A 977 -26.23 -8.30 19.29
N ASP A 978 -26.51 -9.60 19.06
CA ASP A 978 -25.78 -10.48 18.12
C ASP A 978 -25.63 -9.90 16.71
N SER A 979 -26.63 -9.11 16.32
CA SER A 979 -26.83 -8.45 15.04
C SER A 979 -25.75 -7.42 14.72
N ILE A 980 -25.20 -6.79 15.76
CA ILE A 980 -24.20 -5.72 15.68
C ILE A 980 -22.87 -6.20 16.30
N ASN A 981 -22.93 -7.19 17.20
CA ASN A 981 -21.77 -7.83 17.83
C ASN A 981 -20.83 -6.80 18.49
N LYS A 982 -21.46 -5.81 19.14
CA LYS A 982 -20.87 -4.72 19.94
C LYS A 982 -21.89 -4.32 21.02
N THR A 983 -21.40 -3.68 22.07
CA THR A 983 -22.22 -3.00 23.08
C THR A 983 -22.23 -1.50 22.80
N PHE A 984 -23.39 -0.84 22.94
CA PHE A 984 -23.57 0.60 22.75
C PHE A 984 -24.25 1.22 23.97
N SER A 985 -23.88 2.45 24.31
CA SER A 985 -24.58 3.22 25.34
C SER A 985 -25.81 3.91 24.76
N GLU A 986 -26.98 3.60 25.29
CA GLU A 986 -28.27 4.20 24.93
C GLU A 986 -28.88 4.91 26.16
N TYR A 987 -29.86 5.80 25.96
CA TYR A 987 -30.63 6.43 27.04
C TYR A 987 -32.12 6.11 26.94
N LEU A 988 -32.78 5.94 28.10
CA LEU A 988 -34.20 5.58 28.14
C LEU A 988 -35.10 6.73 27.66
N VAL A 989 -35.93 6.46 26.65
CA VAL A 989 -36.89 7.41 26.09
C VAL A 989 -38.19 7.40 26.91
N ASN A 990 -38.44 8.45 27.70
CA ASN A 990 -39.77 8.67 28.24
C ASN A 990 -40.68 9.28 27.15
N PHE A 991 -41.58 8.47 26.63
CA PHE A 991 -42.50 8.86 25.54
C PHE A 991 -43.57 9.86 25.96
N ASP A 992 -43.94 9.91 27.22
CA ASP A 992 -44.99 10.80 27.73
C ASP A 992 -44.40 12.21 27.95
N TYR A 993 -43.18 12.31 28.50
CA TYR A 993 -42.41 13.56 28.47
C TYR A 993 -42.13 14.03 27.03
N MET A 994 -41.69 13.12 26.15
CA MET A 994 -41.43 13.44 24.74
C MET A 994 -42.67 13.98 24.02
N THR A 995 -43.87 13.47 24.35
CA THR A 995 -45.13 13.98 23.80
C THR A 995 -45.35 15.44 24.20
N ARG A 996 -45.19 15.78 25.48
CA ARG A 996 -45.30 17.17 25.97
C ARG A 996 -44.32 18.10 25.27
N VAL A 997 -43.06 17.68 25.12
CA VAL A 997 -42.03 18.45 24.40
C VAL A 997 -42.41 18.67 22.92
N LEU A 998 -42.88 17.64 22.22
CA LEU A 998 -43.27 17.74 20.82
C LEU A 998 -44.49 18.65 20.59
N GLU A 999 -45.40 18.75 21.55
CA GLU A 999 -46.55 19.68 21.53
C GLU A 999 -46.10 21.16 21.62
N MET A 1000 -45.06 21.44 22.41
CA MET A 1000 -44.40 22.76 22.45
C MET A 1000 -43.77 23.10 21.09
N TYR A 1001 -43.14 22.11 20.43
CA TYR A 1001 -42.55 22.24 19.09
C TYR A 1001 -43.54 22.19 17.91
N GLY A 1002 -44.85 22.09 18.18
CA GLY A 1002 -45.91 22.25 17.16
C GLY A 1002 -46.46 20.95 16.55
N PHE A 1003 -46.21 19.81 17.19
CA PHE A 1003 -46.72 18.50 16.80
C PHE A 1003 -47.85 18.01 17.71
N ILE A 1004 -48.54 16.96 17.28
CA ILE A 1004 -49.38 16.10 18.14
C ILE A 1004 -49.14 14.63 17.79
N VAL A 1005 -49.37 13.70 18.71
CA VAL A 1005 -49.49 12.26 18.38
C VAL A 1005 -50.62 12.09 17.37
N LEU A 1006 -50.41 11.31 16.31
CA LEU A 1006 -51.42 11.09 15.28
C LEU A 1006 -52.72 10.51 15.89
N PRO A 1007 -53.89 11.19 15.79
CA PRO A 1007 -55.12 10.69 16.39
C PRO A 1007 -55.49 9.30 15.86
N ARG A 1008 -56.03 8.44 16.72
CA ARG A 1008 -56.25 7.01 16.41
C ARG A 1008 -57.07 6.79 15.15
N GLU A 1009 -58.06 7.64 14.89
CA GLU A 1009 -58.86 7.56 13.65
C GLU A 1009 -58.06 7.89 12.39
N GLU A 1010 -57.12 8.83 12.45
CA GLU A 1010 -56.21 9.13 11.34
C GLU A 1010 -55.23 7.97 11.14
N ALA A 1011 -54.64 7.46 12.23
CA ALA A 1011 -53.75 6.30 12.18
C ALA A 1011 -54.41 5.09 11.51
N ILE A 1012 -55.67 4.78 11.88
CA ILE A 1012 -56.46 3.68 11.27
C ILE A 1012 -56.73 3.94 9.78
N LYS A 1013 -57.00 5.19 9.37
CA LYS A 1013 -57.15 5.56 7.94
C LYS A 1013 -55.84 5.37 7.16
N LEU A 1014 -54.68 5.61 7.78
CA LEU A 1014 -53.35 5.28 7.25
C LEU A 1014 -52.96 3.80 7.40
N GLY A 1015 -53.83 2.96 7.96
CA GLY A 1015 -53.63 1.52 8.12
C GLY A 1015 -52.74 1.10 9.30
N LEU A 1016 -52.43 2.02 10.22
CA LEU A 1016 -51.75 1.78 11.50
C LEU A 1016 -52.79 1.56 12.61
N PRO A 1017 -52.48 0.84 13.71
CA PRO A 1017 -53.47 0.57 14.77
C PRO A 1017 -53.69 1.77 15.72
N SER A 1018 -52.68 2.65 15.81
CA SER A 1018 -52.53 3.73 16.77
C SER A 1018 -51.48 4.74 16.25
N GLY A 1019 -51.47 5.97 16.78
CA GLY A 1019 -50.41 6.95 16.50
C GLY A 1019 -49.11 6.67 17.25
N SER A 1020 -49.17 5.91 18.35
CA SER A 1020 -48.02 5.31 19.00
C SER A 1020 -48.45 4.04 19.72
N GLY A 1021 -47.62 3.00 19.66
CA GLY A 1021 -47.96 1.67 20.17
C GLY A 1021 -46.76 0.72 20.21
N SER A 1022 -46.94 -0.45 20.82
CA SER A 1022 -45.88 -1.45 20.96
C SER A 1022 -45.66 -2.25 19.67
N PHE A 1023 -44.46 -2.82 19.53
CA PHE A 1023 -44.17 -3.77 18.46
C PHE A 1023 -45.01 -5.05 18.55
N GLU A 1024 -45.54 -5.38 19.74
CA GLU A 1024 -46.50 -6.46 19.93
C GLU A 1024 -47.84 -6.18 19.22
N GLU A 1025 -48.36 -4.93 19.28
CA GLU A 1025 -49.58 -4.53 18.55
C GLU A 1025 -49.39 -4.68 17.04
N LEU A 1026 -48.20 -4.31 16.53
CA LEU A 1026 -47.82 -4.53 15.14
C LEU A 1026 -47.64 -6.02 14.78
N PHE A 1027 -47.12 -6.85 15.68
CA PHE A 1027 -47.00 -8.30 15.43
C PHE A 1027 -48.36 -8.98 15.36
N HIS A 1028 -49.29 -8.63 16.25
CA HIS A 1028 -50.68 -9.07 16.19
C HIS A 1028 -51.37 -8.59 14.90
N THR A 1029 -51.09 -7.35 14.46
CA THR A 1029 -51.58 -6.80 13.20
C THR A 1029 -51.05 -7.59 12.00
N MET A 1030 -49.74 -7.86 11.93
CA MET A 1030 -49.13 -8.69 10.89
C MET A 1030 -49.78 -10.08 10.83
N ASN A 1031 -49.95 -10.74 11.98
CA ASN A 1031 -50.53 -12.08 12.05
C ASN A 1031 -52.03 -12.10 11.69
N LYS A 1032 -52.75 -10.99 11.88
CA LYS A 1032 -54.12 -10.82 11.38
C LYS A 1032 -54.14 -10.58 9.86
N GLU A 1033 -53.22 -9.79 9.34
CA GLU A 1033 -53.08 -9.57 7.88
C GLU A 1033 -52.71 -10.85 7.13
N THR A 1034 -51.81 -11.69 7.67
CA THR A 1034 -51.41 -12.97 7.04
C THR A 1034 -52.46 -14.06 7.17
N LYS A 1035 -53.17 -14.17 8.31
CA LYS A 1035 -54.33 -15.08 8.44
C LYS A 1035 -55.43 -14.73 7.44
N ASN A 1036 -55.73 -13.44 7.25
CA ASN A 1036 -56.76 -12.99 6.31
C ASN A 1036 -56.32 -13.07 4.83
N LYS A 1037 -55.03 -12.92 4.54
CA LYS A 1037 -54.46 -13.00 3.18
C LYS A 1037 -53.10 -13.73 3.20
N PRO A 1038 -53.09 -15.08 3.14
CA PRO A 1038 -51.85 -15.87 3.22
C PRO A 1038 -50.79 -15.54 2.17
N SER A 1039 -51.18 -14.98 1.02
CA SER A 1039 -50.24 -14.48 0.00
C SER A 1039 -49.25 -13.43 0.54
N LYS A 1040 -49.65 -12.64 1.55
CA LYS A 1040 -48.79 -11.64 2.21
C LYS A 1040 -47.60 -12.24 2.97
N LEU A 1041 -47.59 -13.54 3.26
CA LEU A 1041 -46.42 -14.19 3.88
C LEU A 1041 -45.15 -14.00 3.04
N LYS A 1042 -45.27 -13.86 1.71
CA LYS A 1042 -44.16 -13.54 0.81
C LYS A 1042 -43.56 -12.15 1.05
N ASP A 1043 -44.36 -11.18 1.49
CA ASP A 1043 -43.91 -9.80 1.74
C ASP A 1043 -43.14 -9.64 3.07
N TYR A 1044 -43.31 -10.60 3.98
CA TYR A 1044 -42.79 -10.57 5.35
C TYR A 1044 -41.81 -11.71 5.67
N GLY A 1045 -41.66 -12.71 4.79
CA GLY A 1045 -40.79 -13.86 5.01
C GLY A 1045 -41.11 -14.62 6.31
N THR A 1046 -40.06 -15.07 7.00
CA THR A 1046 -40.17 -15.83 8.27
C THR A 1046 -40.45 -14.97 9.51
N SER A 1047 -40.76 -13.67 9.36
CA SER A 1047 -41.12 -12.76 10.48
C SER A 1047 -42.20 -13.32 11.42
N HIS A 1048 -43.15 -14.09 10.88
CA HIS A 1048 -44.24 -14.72 11.62
C HIS A 1048 -43.78 -15.90 12.50
N LEU A 1049 -42.52 -16.35 12.35
CA LEU A 1049 -41.87 -17.44 13.07
C LEU A 1049 -40.85 -16.93 14.12
N MET A 1050 -40.97 -15.69 14.60
CA MET A 1050 -40.19 -15.23 15.76
C MET A 1050 -40.37 -16.21 16.93
N ARG A 1051 -39.25 -16.67 17.49
CA ARG A 1051 -39.19 -17.47 18.73
C ARG A 1051 -39.51 -16.59 19.93
N ASP A 1052 -39.77 -17.19 21.08
CA ASP A 1052 -40.29 -16.41 22.23
C ASP A 1052 -39.27 -15.42 22.80
N TYR A 1053 -37.97 -15.73 22.75
CA TYR A 1053 -36.92 -14.74 23.09
C TYR A 1053 -36.79 -13.63 22.01
N GLU A 1054 -37.07 -13.92 20.74
CA GLU A 1054 -37.12 -12.89 19.69
C GLU A 1054 -38.31 -11.94 19.90
N LYS A 1055 -39.47 -12.47 20.35
CA LYS A 1055 -40.60 -11.65 20.78
C LYS A 1055 -40.24 -10.82 22.01
N GLU A 1056 -39.61 -11.43 23.02
CA GLU A 1056 -39.22 -10.75 24.27
C GLU A 1056 -38.34 -9.53 24.00
N ILE A 1057 -37.32 -9.64 23.14
CA ILE A 1057 -36.46 -8.52 22.75
C ILE A 1057 -37.25 -7.51 21.89
N SER A 1058 -38.00 -8.00 20.90
CA SER A 1058 -38.72 -7.17 19.93
C SER A 1058 -39.79 -6.30 20.58
N PHE A 1059 -40.56 -6.84 21.52
CA PHE A 1059 -41.73 -6.16 22.11
C PHE A 1059 -41.38 -5.10 23.16
N LEU A 1060 -40.11 -4.97 23.55
CA LEU A 1060 -39.61 -3.82 24.31
C LEU A 1060 -39.57 -2.53 23.47
N ASN A 1061 -39.84 -2.60 22.16
CA ASN A 1061 -39.82 -1.45 21.27
C ASN A 1061 -41.21 -0.85 21.03
N ARG A 1062 -41.25 0.48 20.92
CA ARG A 1062 -42.42 1.30 20.60
C ARG A 1062 -42.21 1.96 19.23
N PHE A 1063 -43.28 2.09 18.46
CA PHE A 1063 -43.31 2.93 17.25
C PHE A 1063 -44.10 4.21 17.52
N PHE A 1064 -43.83 5.27 16.75
CA PHE A 1064 -44.59 6.52 16.84
C PHE A 1064 -44.76 7.22 15.49
N VAL A 1065 -45.84 8.00 15.40
CA VAL A 1065 -46.16 8.95 14.34
C VAL A 1065 -46.72 10.21 15.00
N TYR A 1066 -45.98 11.31 14.88
CA TYR A 1066 -46.44 12.65 15.20
C TYR A 1066 -46.77 13.40 13.91
N LYS A 1067 -47.74 14.32 13.97
CA LYS A 1067 -48.18 15.16 12.85
C LYS A 1067 -47.91 16.62 13.20
N LYS A 1068 -47.21 17.35 12.33
CA LYS A 1068 -46.93 18.78 12.55
C LYS A 1068 -48.18 19.60 12.25
N ILE A 1069 -48.76 20.26 13.25
CA ILE A 1069 -50.00 21.04 13.10
C ILE A 1069 -49.76 22.54 12.99
N ARG A 1070 -48.61 23.05 13.46
CA ARG A 1070 -48.23 24.46 13.40
C ARG A 1070 -46.72 24.63 13.25
N ASN A 1071 -46.30 25.77 12.70
CA ASN A 1071 -44.95 26.28 12.90
C ASN A 1071 -44.87 26.98 14.27
N VAL A 1072 -43.67 26.98 14.87
CA VAL A 1072 -43.36 27.63 16.15
C VAL A 1072 -42.03 28.36 15.99
N ASP A 1073 -41.86 29.49 16.68
CA ASP A 1073 -40.55 30.14 16.83
C ASP A 1073 -39.70 29.27 17.77
N THR A 1074 -38.83 28.44 17.18
CA THR A 1074 -38.03 27.41 17.86
C THR A 1074 -36.98 27.98 18.80
N GLU A 1075 -36.61 29.25 18.65
CA GLU A 1075 -35.63 29.92 19.52
C GLU A 1075 -36.27 30.35 20.84
N ARG A 1076 -37.58 30.64 20.82
CA ARG A 1076 -38.40 30.97 22.00
C ARG A 1076 -38.99 29.74 22.71
N VAL A 1077 -38.72 28.53 22.23
CA VAL A 1077 -39.11 27.31 22.97
C VAL A 1077 -38.10 27.04 24.07
N GLU A 1078 -38.48 27.43 25.29
CA GLU A 1078 -37.82 26.98 26.52
C GLU A 1078 -38.42 25.65 26.98
N LEU A 1079 -37.56 24.73 27.41
CA LEU A 1079 -38.01 23.47 28.02
C LEU A 1079 -38.19 23.67 29.52
N GLU A 1080 -39.26 23.09 30.09
CA GLU A 1080 -39.36 22.85 31.52
C GLU A 1080 -38.18 21.94 31.92
N LEU A 1081 -37.22 22.46 32.70
CA LEU A 1081 -35.98 21.77 33.11
C LEU A 1081 -35.70 21.92 34.62
N GLU A 1082 -36.71 22.21 35.43
CA GLU A 1082 -36.54 22.39 36.87
C GLU A 1082 -36.29 21.05 37.57
N GLU A 1083 -37.04 20.01 37.22
CA GLU A 1083 -36.89 18.67 37.79
C GLU A 1083 -35.53 18.05 37.43
N TYR A 1084 -35.06 18.26 36.18
CA TYR A 1084 -33.72 17.87 35.75
C TYR A 1084 -32.64 18.57 36.58
N ARG A 1085 -32.73 19.90 36.76
CA ARG A 1085 -31.77 20.65 37.59
C ARG A 1085 -31.82 20.19 39.05
N HIS A 1086 -32.99 19.91 39.60
CA HIS A 1086 -33.16 19.31 40.94
C HIS A 1086 -32.65 17.86 41.03
N LYS A 1087 -32.71 17.05 39.97
CA LYS A 1087 -32.07 15.73 39.92
C LYS A 1087 -30.55 15.86 39.92
N GLN A 1088 -29.98 16.70 39.05
CA GLN A 1088 -28.53 16.91 38.96
C GLN A 1088 -27.94 17.46 40.27
N LEU A 1089 -28.63 18.39 40.94
CA LEU A 1089 -28.24 18.88 42.26
C LEU A 1089 -28.28 17.79 43.35
N ARG A 1090 -29.28 16.89 43.33
CA ARG A 1090 -29.34 15.71 44.23
C ARG A 1090 -28.18 14.74 43.97
N MET A 1091 -27.90 14.40 42.70
CA MET A 1091 -26.80 13.50 42.34
C MET A 1091 -25.43 14.08 42.72
N GLY A 1092 -25.15 15.35 42.37
CA GLY A 1092 -23.91 16.02 42.73
C GLY A 1092 -23.73 16.26 44.24
N GLY A 1093 -24.81 16.24 45.03
CA GLY A 1093 -24.77 16.15 46.48
C GLY A 1093 -24.31 14.77 46.96
N LEU A 1094 -24.99 13.71 46.49
CA LEU A 1094 -24.69 12.32 46.81
C LEU A 1094 -23.27 11.90 46.40
N GLU A 1095 -22.74 12.42 45.29
CA GLU A 1095 -21.36 12.16 44.88
C GLU A 1095 -20.35 12.82 45.82
N LYS A 1096 -20.58 14.08 46.24
CA LYS A 1096 -19.75 14.76 47.24
C LYS A 1096 -19.81 14.12 48.62
N GLU A 1097 -20.92 13.45 48.96
CA GLU A 1097 -21.01 12.64 50.17
C GLU A 1097 -20.25 11.32 50.02
N LYS A 1098 -20.42 10.59 48.91
CA LYS A 1098 -19.65 9.37 48.59
C LYS A 1098 -18.14 9.63 48.51
N GLU A 1099 -17.70 10.81 48.06
CA GLU A 1099 -16.30 11.23 48.10
C GLU A 1099 -15.83 11.48 49.54
N LYS A 1100 -16.58 12.22 50.35
CA LYS A 1100 -16.29 12.43 51.79
C LYS A 1100 -16.28 11.12 52.58
N GLU A 1101 -17.11 10.14 52.23
CA GLU A 1101 -17.06 8.80 52.82
C GLU A 1101 -15.80 8.05 52.38
N LYS A 1102 -15.45 8.05 51.09
CA LYS A 1102 -14.17 7.48 50.61
C LYS A 1102 -12.94 8.17 51.22
N GLU A 1103 -13.01 9.46 51.54
CA GLU A 1103 -11.96 10.14 52.29
C GLU A 1103 -11.92 9.71 53.77
N LYS A 1104 -13.06 9.58 54.44
CA LYS A 1104 -13.15 9.02 55.80
C LYS A 1104 -12.67 7.56 55.88
N GLU A 1105 -12.94 6.75 54.87
CA GLU A 1105 -12.40 5.40 54.74
C GLU A 1105 -10.88 5.41 54.53
N LYS A 1106 -10.35 6.29 53.66
CA LYS A 1106 -8.90 6.49 53.50
C LYS A 1106 -8.24 6.99 54.80
N GLU A 1107 -8.91 7.86 55.57
CA GLU A 1107 -8.46 8.32 56.89
C GLU A 1107 -8.45 7.20 57.94
N THR A 1108 -9.50 6.39 58.02
CA THR A 1108 -9.57 5.27 58.98
C THR A 1108 -8.66 4.11 58.58
N ALA A 1109 -8.41 3.89 57.29
CA ALA A 1109 -7.36 3.00 56.80
C ALA A 1109 -5.96 3.51 57.18
N ARG A 1110 -5.67 4.81 56.98
CA ARG A 1110 -4.43 5.45 57.45
C ARG A 1110 -4.25 5.33 58.97
N LYS A 1111 -5.32 5.53 59.75
CA LYS A 1111 -5.30 5.40 61.22
C LYS A 1111 -5.18 3.95 61.72
N LYS A 1112 -5.45 2.92 60.90
CA LYS A 1112 -5.19 1.50 61.22
C LYS A 1112 -3.74 1.06 60.96
N ASN A 1113 -3.04 1.67 59.99
CA ASN A 1113 -1.70 1.22 59.57
C ASN A 1113 -0.51 1.79 60.39
N SER A 1114 -0.75 2.55 61.46
CA SER A 1114 0.32 3.16 62.28
C SER A 1114 0.90 2.26 63.38
N ASN A 1115 0.22 1.17 63.75
CA ASN A 1115 0.56 0.35 64.94
C ASN A 1115 1.31 -0.96 64.63
N VAL A 1116 2.48 -0.86 63.98
CA VAL A 1116 3.48 -1.95 63.98
C VAL A 1116 4.90 -1.39 64.21
N LYS A 1117 5.46 -1.64 65.39
CA LYS A 1117 6.92 -1.54 65.65
C LYS A 1117 7.38 -2.72 66.51
N ARG A 1118 8.51 -3.33 66.13
CA ARG A 1118 9.28 -4.25 66.99
C ARG A 1118 10.40 -3.48 67.72
N LEU A 1119 10.99 -4.13 68.73
CA LEU A 1119 11.75 -3.48 69.82
C LEU A 1119 13.15 -2.99 69.41
N GLY A 1120 13.63 -1.96 70.13
CA GLY A 1120 15.01 -1.46 70.12
C GLY A 1120 15.33 -0.67 71.39
N SER A 1121 15.84 -1.34 72.42
CA SER A 1121 16.07 -0.87 73.79
C SER A 1121 16.81 0.48 73.99
N LYS A 1122 16.36 1.33 74.94
CA LYS A 1122 17.10 1.64 76.21
C LYS A 1122 16.46 2.76 77.08
N LEU A 1123 16.42 2.52 78.41
CA LEU A 1123 16.74 3.42 79.53
C LEU A 1123 16.31 4.92 79.53
N ILE A 1124 15.34 5.30 80.39
CA ILE A 1124 15.51 6.10 81.65
C ILE A 1124 14.15 6.61 82.22
N LEU A 1125 14.10 6.83 83.55
CA LEU A 1125 12.95 7.36 84.29
C LEU A 1125 12.91 8.90 84.29
N LYS A 1126 11.70 9.48 84.47
CA LYS A 1126 11.18 10.13 85.72
C LYS A 1126 10.42 11.46 85.48
N ARG A 1127 9.31 11.61 86.23
CA ARG A 1127 8.49 12.83 86.49
C ARG A 1127 7.70 13.37 85.29
N THR A 1128 6.37 13.52 85.27
CA THR A 1128 5.30 13.91 86.23
C THR A 1128 5.08 15.41 86.42
N LYS A 1129 3.79 15.79 86.47
CA LYS A 1129 3.19 17.11 86.82
C LYS A 1129 3.10 18.13 85.67
N ASP A 1130 2.03 18.94 85.54
CA ASP A 1130 0.68 18.95 86.14
C ASP A 1130 -0.21 19.99 85.38
N VAL A 1131 -1.56 19.94 85.54
CA VAL A 1131 -2.54 21.06 85.82
C VAL A 1131 -2.38 22.42 85.08
N ASP A 1132 -3.41 23.15 84.60
CA ASP A 1132 -4.86 22.94 84.30
C ASP A 1132 -5.37 24.24 83.58
N VAL A 1133 -6.71 24.38 83.46
CA VAL A 1133 -7.49 25.64 83.31
C VAL A 1133 -7.75 26.09 81.85
N ALA A 1134 -8.88 26.80 81.67
CA ALA A 1134 -9.58 27.01 80.40
C ALA A 1134 -10.10 28.46 80.23
N ASP A 1135 -10.93 28.63 79.19
CA ASP A 1135 -11.95 29.67 78.98
C ASP A 1135 -11.59 31.05 78.36
N LYS A 1136 -12.52 31.47 77.48
CA LYS A 1136 -12.90 32.82 77.01
C LYS A 1136 -12.10 33.54 75.89
N ASP A 1137 -12.69 33.45 74.69
CA ASP A 1137 -13.49 34.52 74.04
C ASP A 1137 -12.94 35.93 73.71
N LEU A 1138 -13.34 36.35 72.50
CA LEU A 1138 -13.58 37.72 71.97
C LEU A 1138 -12.42 38.60 71.45
N GLU A 1139 -12.65 39.11 70.22
CA GLU A 1139 -12.22 40.42 69.65
C GLU A 1139 -10.69 40.65 69.41
N GLU A 1140 -10.18 41.38 68.40
CA GLU A 1140 -10.69 42.07 67.18
C GLU A 1140 -9.46 42.34 66.22
N LYS A 1141 -9.45 43.04 65.06
CA LYS A 1141 -10.38 43.93 64.31
C LYS A 1141 -9.95 44.05 62.81
N GLU A 1142 -10.92 44.17 61.88
CA GLU A 1142 -10.96 45.07 60.67
C GLU A 1142 -9.79 45.16 59.63
N LYS A 1143 -9.92 45.67 58.38
CA LYS A 1143 -10.92 46.38 57.50
C LYS A 1143 -10.45 46.17 56.01
N GLU A 1144 -11.06 46.47 54.86
CA GLU A 1144 -12.32 47.00 54.24
C GLU A 1144 -12.20 46.66 52.70
N LYS A 1145 -13.03 46.90 51.66
CA LYS A 1145 -14.35 47.50 51.27
C LYS A 1145 -14.71 46.78 49.92
N GLU A 1146 -15.94 46.47 49.48
CA GLU A 1146 -17.12 47.26 49.05
C GLU A 1146 -16.89 48.28 47.90
N LYS A 1147 -17.77 48.44 46.87
CA LYS A 1147 -18.91 47.66 46.29
C LYS A 1147 -19.42 48.33 44.97
N GLU A 1148 -20.55 47.86 44.40
CA GLU A 1148 -21.41 48.51 43.34
C GLU A 1148 -20.91 48.50 41.86
N LYS A 1149 -21.74 48.59 40.79
CA LYS A 1149 -23.12 48.08 40.46
C LYS A 1149 -23.39 48.13 38.92
N GLU A 1150 -24.65 47.97 38.46
CA GLU A 1150 -25.06 47.71 37.06
C GLU A 1150 -25.42 48.95 36.18
N LYS A 1151 -25.59 48.71 34.85
CA LYS A 1151 -26.27 49.52 33.80
C LYS A 1151 -25.54 50.78 33.27
N GLU A 1152 -25.73 51.27 32.02
CA GLU A 1152 -26.68 50.92 30.92
C GLU A 1152 -26.16 51.29 29.49
N MET A 1153 -26.66 50.57 28.46
CA MET A 1153 -26.92 50.93 27.03
C MET A 1153 -25.90 51.62 26.07
N ASP A 1154 -25.63 50.91 24.96
CA ASP A 1154 -25.80 51.30 23.53
C ASP A 1154 -24.72 52.01 22.64
N VAL A 1155 -24.90 51.77 21.32
CA VAL A 1155 -24.40 52.45 20.09
C VAL A 1155 -23.08 51.99 19.41
N GLU A 1156 -23.23 51.00 18.52
CA GLU A 1156 -22.75 50.88 17.11
C GLU A 1156 -21.26 50.96 16.63
N PHE A 1157 -20.99 50.07 15.64
CA PHE A 1157 -20.13 50.18 14.43
C PHE A 1157 -18.59 50.46 14.48
N VAL A 1158 -17.78 49.40 14.20
CA VAL A 1158 -17.21 49.04 12.85
C VAL A 1158 -16.64 50.21 11.97
N PRO A 1159 -15.45 50.10 11.29
CA PRO A 1159 -14.35 49.11 11.37
C PRO A 1159 -12.89 49.68 11.22
N ASP A 1160 -11.92 48.75 11.13
CA ASP A 1160 -10.83 48.67 10.12
C ASP A 1160 -9.42 49.32 10.23
N VAL A 1161 -8.50 48.64 9.51
CA VAL A 1161 -7.31 49.12 8.77
C VAL A 1161 -6.06 49.69 9.50
N ALA A 1162 -5.02 48.85 9.47
CA ALA A 1162 -3.62 49.13 9.09
C ALA A 1162 -2.70 50.12 9.88
N ALA A 1163 -1.82 49.49 10.69
CA ALA A 1163 -0.37 49.39 10.45
C ALA A 1163 0.62 50.57 10.69
N LYS A 1164 1.85 50.10 10.98
CA LYS A 1164 3.19 50.64 10.64
C LYS A 1164 3.91 51.59 11.62
N LYS A 1165 5.19 51.23 11.83
CA LYS A 1165 6.34 52.02 12.32
C LYS A 1165 6.29 52.41 13.81
N LEU A 1166 7.38 52.59 14.55
CA LEU A 1166 8.83 52.32 14.50
C LEU A 1166 9.35 52.91 15.84
N THR A 1167 10.42 52.34 16.40
CA THR A 1167 11.48 53.03 17.19
C THR A 1167 11.13 53.64 18.57
N ASP A 1168 11.97 53.59 19.61
CA ASP A 1168 13.33 52.99 19.74
C ASP A 1168 13.70 52.81 21.24
N ILE A 1169 14.99 52.49 21.51
CA ILE A 1169 15.79 52.73 22.73
C ILE A 1169 16.21 51.47 23.53
N GLU A 1170 17.44 51.01 23.24
CA GLU A 1170 18.60 50.76 24.15
C GLU A 1170 18.42 50.04 25.53
N LYS A 1171 19.42 49.32 26.11
CA LYS A 1171 20.89 49.32 25.87
C LYS A 1171 21.60 48.04 26.40
N ALA A 1172 22.67 47.61 25.71
CA ALA A 1172 23.87 46.84 26.14
C ALA A 1172 23.75 45.66 27.13
N VAL A 1173 24.46 44.53 26.95
CA VAL A 1173 25.89 44.27 27.26
C VAL A 1173 26.18 42.78 26.90
N VAL A 1174 27.31 42.28 26.35
CA VAL A 1174 28.58 42.82 25.77
C VAL A 1174 29.21 41.72 24.89
N GLU A 1175 30.14 42.09 23.98
CA GLU A 1175 30.93 41.21 23.08
C GLU A 1175 32.45 41.37 23.37
N PRO A 1176 33.38 40.45 22.98
CA PRO A 1176 33.88 40.29 21.59
C PRO A 1176 34.07 38.81 21.15
N VAL A 1177 33.92 38.40 19.88
CA VAL A 1177 34.67 38.71 18.62
C VAL A 1177 36.07 38.07 18.52
N LEU A 1178 36.25 37.17 17.54
CA LEU A 1178 37.32 37.30 16.54
C LEU A 1178 37.04 36.50 15.24
N GLU A 1179 36.62 37.28 14.25
CA GLU A 1179 36.68 37.14 12.78
C GLU A 1179 38.07 36.68 12.21
N ASN A 1180 38.28 36.41 10.90
CA ASN A 1180 37.48 36.70 9.69
C ASN A 1180 37.69 35.72 8.50
N THR A 1181 37.08 36.08 7.36
CA THR A 1181 37.18 35.60 5.95
C THR A 1181 38.63 35.36 5.42
N ASP A 1182 38.90 34.62 4.33
CA ASP A 1182 38.52 34.97 2.94
C ASP A 1182 38.83 33.93 1.82
N ALA A 1183 38.01 34.02 0.76
CA ALA A 1183 38.26 33.93 -0.70
C ALA A 1183 39.11 32.82 -1.42
N LEU A 1184 38.84 32.77 -2.74
CA LEU A 1184 39.65 32.30 -3.89
C LEU A 1184 39.67 30.81 -4.33
N GLU A 1185 38.80 30.60 -5.33
CA GLU A 1185 38.84 29.78 -6.56
C GLU A 1185 40.22 29.52 -7.25
N VAL A 1186 40.21 28.71 -8.34
CA VAL A 1186 41.18 28.63 -9.47
C VAL A 1186 42.28 27.51 -9.49
N VAL A 1187 41.98 26.43 -10.26
CA VAL A 1187 42.82 25.76 -11.30
C VAL A 1187 43.99 24.77 -10.99
N SER A 1188 43.67 23.48 -11.16
CA SER A 1188 44.33 22.40 -11.96
C SER A 1188 45.68 21.71 -11.63
N ASN A 1189 45.63 20.36 -11.74
CA ASN A 1189 46.49 19.44 -12.53
C ASN A 1189 47.99 19.15 -12.21
N VAL A 1190 48.41 17.96 -12.70
CA VAL A 1190 49.78 17.46 -13.01
C VAL A 1190 50.64 16.83 -11.89
N VAL A 1191 50.76 15.49 -11.92
CA VAL A 1191 51.93 14.59 -11.64
C VAL A 1191 52.71 14.78 -10.31
N GLY A 1192 53.14 13.73 -9.57
CA GLY A 1192 53.13 12.27 -9.76
C GLY A 1192 54.32 11.61 -9.01
N VAL A 1193 54.75 10.41 -9.43
CA VAL A 1193 55.98 9.67 -9.01
C VAL A 1193 55.96 8.92 -7.66
N LEU A 1194 56.17 7.59 -7.75
CA LEU A 1194 56.54 6.62 -6.69
C LEU A 1194 58.08 6.57 -6.54
N PRO A 1195 58.72 6.20 -5.39
CA PRO A 1195 58.57 4.84 -4.83
C PRO A 1195 58.85 4.56 -3.32
N ILE A 1196 58.50 3.31 -2.96
CA ILE A 1196 58.99 2.39 -1.89
C ILE A 1196 60.55 2.32 -1.74
N PRO A 1197 61.18 1.65 -0.72
CA PRO A 1197 60.69 0.77 0.38
C PRO A 1197 61.45 0.88 1.76
N ILE A 1198 61.35 -0.17 2.61
CA ILE A 1198 62.26 -0.65 3.73
C ILE A 1198 61.84 -0.19 5.15
N LYS A 1199 61.34 -1.02 6.10
CA LYS A 1199 61.75 -2.31 6.75
C LYS A 1199 63.01 -2.28 7.66
N LYS A 1200 62.82 -2.29 9.00
CA LYS A 1200 63.26 -3.39 9.92
C LYS A 1200 63.12 -3.09 11.44
N LYS A 1201 62.71 -4.14 12.18
CA LYS A 1201 63.05 -4.55 13.58
C LYS A 1201 62.82 -3.55 14.74
N ARG A 1202 62.07 -3.86 15.81
CA ARG A 1202 62.01 -5.04 16.73
C ARG A 1202 63.00 -4.95 17.89
N LEU A 1203 62.50 -4.60 19.09
CA LEU A 1203 63.06 -5.01 20.38
C LEU A 1203 61.93 -5.14 21.42
N THR A 1204 62.00 -6.18 22.25
CA THR A 1204 61.01 -6.52 23.29
C THR A 1204 61.71 -6.68 24.63
N LEU A 1205 61.04 -6.30 25.74
CA LEU A 1205 61.43 -6.69 27.09
C LEU A 1205 60.20 -6.95 27.97
N LYS A 1206 60.37 -7.73 29.04
CA LYS A 1206 59.29 -8.45 29.76
C LYS A 1206 59.03 -7.90 31.17
N LYS A 1207 57.75 -7.87 31.57
CA LYS A 1207 57.13 -8.46 32.81
C LYS A 1207 55.81 -7.68 33.08
N ARG A 1208 54.62 -8.31 33.19
CA ARG A 1208 54.09 -9.16 34.29
C ARG A 1208 54.14 -8.47 35.66
N GLN A 1209 52.99 -8.06 36.22
CA GLN A 1209 52.08 -8.85 37.10
C GLN A 1209 50.66 -8.23 37.00
N ASP A 1210 49.58 -9.01 36.93
CA ASP A 1210 48.67 -9.43 38.03
C ASP A 1210 47.96 -8.25 38.74
N GLY A 1211 46.63 -8.15 38.84
CA GLY A 1211 45.57 -8.89 38.14
C GLY A 1211 44.22 -8.94 38.92
N LYS A 1212 43.11 -8.64 38.23
CA LYS A 1212 41.76 -9.19 38.47
C LYS A 1212 40.83 -8.85 37.31
#